data_AF-A0A2P2MN94-F1
#
_entry.id   AF-A0A2P2MN94-F1
#
_cell.length_a   1.000
_cell.length_b   1.000
_cell.length_c   1.000
_cell.angle_alpha   90.00
_cell.angle_beta   90.00
_cell.angle_gamma   90.00
#
_symmetry.space_group_name_H-M   'P 1'
#
loop_
_entity.id
_entity.type
_entity.pdbx_description
1 polymer ?
#
loop_
_entity_poly.entity_id
_entity_poly.type
_entity_poly.pdbx_seq_one_letter_code
_entity_poly.pdbx_strand_id
1 'polypeptide(L)'
;MGLPREDQEQNGGEEFIDKQKLAAPIKSVVDKYRLLPEFLKVRGLVKQHLDSFNYFVNIGIKKIVRANDRIVSNFDPGIYLRFKDVRIGEPGAMVDSFLEKLNPHMCRLSDMTYAAPIFVNIEYIHGSHDQKTKVEKNDVIIGRMPIMLRSCQCVLSGKNEAELARLGECPLDPGGYFIVKGTEKVILIQEQLSKNRIIIGTDKKGNINASVTSSTETTKSKTVIQMEKGKMYLFLNQFAKKIPIMVVLKAMGMESDQEVVQMVGRDPQYSAMLLPSIEECASHEIYTQQQALDYLEAQVKRSSYAGAPVKENRALTILRDVFLANVPVYKNNFHPKCIYVGVMLRRMMEAMLNKDTMDDRDYVGNKRLELSGQLISLLFEDLFKTMIADVQKRIDITITKQSRSSRFDIAQFLVKDIITNGLERALSTGNWDLKRFKMSRKGVSQVLARLSFIASLGHMTRISPQLMKSRKVSGPRALQPSQWGMLCPCDTPEGESCGLVKNLALMTHVTTDEEENPLITLCYCLGVEDLELLSGEELHTPNSFLVMVNGLILGKHRRPQHFADAMRKLRRAGKIGEFVSVFVNEKQHVVYIASDGGRVCRPLVIADKGISRIKEHHMRELMDGARTFDDFLHEGLIEYLDVNEENNALIALYEGEATPETTHIEIEPFTILGVCAGLIPFPHHNQSPRNTYQCAMGKQAMGNIAYNQLCRMDTLLYLLVYPQRPLLTTKTIELVGFDKLGAGQNATVAVMSYSGYDIEDAIVMNKASLDRGFGRCIVMKKSSAVNQSYENGASDRILRPRRGEERERVINSPHKTSFSSNLFLH
;
A
#
# COMPACT_ATOMS: atom_id res chain seq x y z
N MET A 1 -73.37 2.36 -1.49
CA MET A 1 -74.58 1.98 -0.74
C MET A 1 -74.13 1.20 0.48
N GLY A 2 -74.38 1.75 1.67
CA GLY A 2 -73.96 1.13 2.92
C GLY A 2 -74.76 -0.13 3.22
N LEU A 3 -74.11 -1.06 3.89
CA LEU A 3 -74.78 -2.10 4.67
C LEU A 3 -74.05 -2.22 6.02
N PRO A 4 -74.80 -2.52 7.09
CA PRO A 4 -74.49 -2.09 8.45
C PRO A 4 -73.87 -3.20 9.29
N ARG A 5 -73.37 -2.79 10.46
CA ARG A 5 -72.87 -3.64 11.56
C ARG A 5 -73.97 -4.52 12.13
N GLU A 6 -73.62 -5.77 12.43
CA GLU A 6 -74.08 -6.53 13.60
C GLU A 6 -72.91 -7.39 14.12
N ASP A 7 -72.83 -7.49 15.44
CA ASP A 7 -71.73 -8.02 16.24
C ASP A 7 -71.55 -9.54 16.12
N GLN A 8 -70.29 -10.02 16.11
CA GLN A 8 -69.93 -11.38 16.50
C GLN A 8 -68.62 -11.38 17.31
N GLU A 9 -68.71 -12.05 18.45
CA GLU A 9 -67.68 -12.35 19.45
C GLU A 9 -66.40 -12.94 18.81
N GLN A 10 -65.23 -12.37 19.13
CA GLN A 10 -63.94 -12.98 18.82
C GLN A 10 -63.34 -13.64 20.07
N ASN A 11 -63.26 -14.97 19.99
CA ASN A 11 -62.53 -15.84 20.89
C ASN A 11 -61.07 -15.39 21.08
N GLY A 12 -60.67 -15.20 22.33
CA GLY A 12 -59.27 -15.10 22.73
C GLY A 12 -58.56 -16.45 22.60
N GLY A 13 -57.54 -16.52 21.75
CA GLY A 13 -56.54 -17.58 21.74
C GLY A 13 -55.19 -17.00 22.12
N GLU A 14 -54.77 -17.23 23.35
CA GLU A 14 -53.42 -16.90 23.83
C GLU A 14 -52.38 -17.77 23.09
N GLU A 15 -51.45 -17.14 22.39
CA GLU A 15 -50.25 -17.81 21.87
C GLU A 15 -49.42 -18.34 23.04
N PHE A 16 -49.46 -19.66 23.27
CA PHE A 16 -48.62 -20.33 24.24
C PHE A 16 -47.14 -20.17 23.86
N ILE A 17 -46.46 -19.23 24.54
CA ILE A 17 -45.00 -19.11 24.52
C ILE A 17 -44.43 -20.40 25.12
N ASP A 18 -43.71 -21.16 24.31
CA ASP A 18 -43.06 -22.40 24.71
C ASP A 18 -41.94 -22.14 25.74
N LYS A 19 -42.30 -22.26 27.02
CA LYS A 19 -41.40 -22.04 28.17
C LYS A 19 -40.20 -22.99 28.17
N GLN A 20 -40.27 -24.14 27.49
CA GLN A 20 -39.13 -25.06 27.37
C GLN A 20 -38.06 -24.53 26.43
N LYS A 21 -38.43 -23.76 25.39
CA LYS A 21 -37.49 -23.05 24.51
C LYS A 21 -36.75 -21.92 25.22
N LEU A 22 -37.41 -21.24 26.17
CA LEU A 22 -36.80 -20.20 27.00
C LEU A 22 -35.90 -20.77 28.12
N ALA A 23 -36.20 -21.99 28.58
CA ALA A 23 -35.43 -22.70 29.61
C ALA A 23 -34.31 -23.59 29.04
N ALA A 24 -34.27 -23.79 27.72
CA ALA A 24 -33.15 -24.46 27.08
C ALA A 24 -31.87 -23.66 27.38
N PRO A 25 -30.78 -24.31 27.83
CA PRO A 25 -29.53 -23.61 28.04
C PRO A 25 -29.15 -22.94 26.72
N ILE A 26 -29.01 -21.60 26.74
CA ILE A 26 -28.45 -20.85 25.63
C ILE A 26 -27.13 -21.56 25.33
N LYS A 27 -26.96 -22.13 24.12
CA LYS A 27 -25.65 -22.65 23.69
C LYS A 27 -24.67 -21.52 23.97
N SER A 28 -23.77 -21.72 24.93
CA SER A 28 -22.86 -20.67 25.39
C SER A 28 -22.02 -20.26 24.18
N VAL A 29 -22.41 -19.17 23.52
CA VAL A 29 -21.65 -18.61 22.41
C VAL A 29 -20.32 -18.22 23.02
N VAL A 30 -19.25 -18.85 22.53
CA VAL A 30 -17.90 -18.56 22.99
C VAL A 30 -17.63 -17.07 22.72
N ASP A 31 -17.22 -16.31 23.73
CA ASP A 31 -16.95 -14.87 23.59
C ASP A 31 -15.69 -14.63 22.73
N LYS A 32 -15.90 -14.55 21.41
CA LYS A 32 -14.82 -14.38 20.41
C LYS A 32 -14.20 -12.98 20.44
N TYR A 33 -14.86 -12.01 21.06
CA TYR A 33 -14.38 -10.63 21.14
C TYR A 33 -12.94 -10.53 21.67
N ARG A 34 -12.54 -11.42 22.58
CA ARG A 34 -11.19 -11.43 23.17
C ARG A 34 -10.05 -11.61 22.14
N LEU A 35 -10.35 -12.13 20.96
CA LEU A 35 -9.39 -12.22 19.85
C LEU A 35 -9.02 -10.84 19.29
N LEU A 36 -9.92 -9.86 19.36
CA LEU A 36 -9.72 -8.55 18.76
C LEU A 36 -8.67 -7.70 19.49
N PRO A 37 -8.67 -7.56 20.83
CA PRO A 37 -7.57 -6.94 21.56
C PRO A 37 -6.21 -7.58 21.26
N GLU A 38 -6.14 -8.92 21.19
CA GLU A 38 -4.90 -9.65 20.92
C GLU A 38 -4.43 -9.44 19.47
N PHE A 39 -5.35 -9.45 18.51
CA PHE A 39 -5.06 -9.07 17.13
C PHE A 39 -4.49 -7.64 17.05
N LEU A 40 -5.05 -6.67 17.78
CA LEU A 40 -4.56 -5.30 17.79
C LEU A 40 -3.20 -5.14 18.48
N LYS A 41 -2.85 -6.00 19.45
CA LYS A 41 -1.50 -6.02 20.02
C LYS A 41 -0.47 -6.51 19.00
N VAL A 42 -0.79 -7.59 18.29
CA VAL A 42 0.14 -8.20 17.32
C VAL A 42 0.22 -7.39 16.03
N ARG A 43 -0.91 -6.99 15.44
CA ARG A 43 -0.96 -6.38 14.11
C ARG A 43 -1.31 -4.90 14.11
N GLY A 44 -1.88 -4.34 15.19
CA GLY A 44 -2.14 -2.91 15.37
C GLY A 44 -3.00 -2.24 14.28
N LEU A 45 -3.48 -1.03 14.57
CA LEU A 45 -4.22 -0.22 13.57
C LEU A 45 -3.29 0.48 12.57
N VAL A 46 -2.09 0.84 13.02
CA VAL A 46 -1.11 1.62 12.24
C VAL A 46 0.15 0.79 11.93
N LYS A 47 0.24 -0.43 12.45
CA LYS A 47 1.44 -1.28 12.29
C LYS A 47 1.68 -1.68 10.83
N GLN A 48 0.65 -1.69 9.97
CA GLN A 48 0.81 -1.93 8.54
C GLN A 48 1.88 -1.03 7.90
N HIS A 49 1.90 0.26 8.27
CA HIS A 49 2.93 1.19 7.82
C HIS A 49 4.32 0.88 8.40
N LEU A 50 4.36 0.46 9.67
CA LEU A 50 5.59 0.09 10.37
C LEU A 50 6.19 -1.19 9.78
N ASP A 51 5.40 -2.23 9.60
CA ASP A 51 5.82 -3.53 9.08
C ASP A 51 6.30 -3.40 7.64
N SER A 52 5.59 -2.62 6.81
CA SER A 52 6.04 -2.28 5.46
C SER A 52 7.39 -1.56 5.45
N PHE A 53 7.59 -0.57 6.32
CA PHE A 53 8.85 0.16 6.43
C PHE A 53 9.98 -0.71 6.99
N ASN A 54 9.70 -1.53 8.00
CA ASN A 54 10.65 -2.48 8.59
C ASN A 54 11.12 -3.51 7.55
N TYR A 55 10.20 -4.04 6.74
CA TYR A 55 10.55 -4.93 5.62
C TYR A 55 11.48 -4.24 4.62
N PHE A 56 11.19 -2.99 4.25
CA PHE A 56 12.06 -2.21 3.37
C PHE A 56 13.47 -2.02 3.97
N VAL A 57 13.56 -1.61 5.24
CA VAL A 57 14.83 -1.34 5.92
C VAL A 57 15.68 -2.60 6.07
N ASN A 58 15.07 -3.76 6.36
CA ASN A 58 15.80 -4.99 6.63
C ASN A 58 16.13 -5.79 5.37
N ILE A 59 15.18 -5.87 4.43
CA ILE A 59 15.24 -6.77 3.27
C ILE A 59 15.23 -5.96 1.97
N GLY A 60 14.28 -5.04 1.80
CA GLY A 60 14.07 -4.32 0.54
C GLY A 60 15.28 -3.54 0.06
N ILE A 61 15.93 -2.77 0.95
CA ILE A 61 17.12 -1.99 0.63
C ILE A 61 18.29 -2.87 0.16
N LYS A 62 18.44 -4.07 0.76
CA LYS A 62 19.47 -5.04 0.38
C LYS A 62 19.21 -5.62 -1.00
N LYS A 63 17.94 -5.94 -1.34
CA LYS A 63 17.55 -6.39 -2.68
C LYS A 63 17.91 -5.35 -3.74
N ILE A 64 17.61 -4.07 -3.50
CA ILE A 64 17.91 -2.97 -4.44
C ILE A 64 19.42 -2.82 -4.68
N VAL A 65 20.22 -2.86 -3.60
CA VAL A 65 21.68 -2.72 -3.71
C VAL A 65 22.30 -3.93 -4.39
N ARG A 66 21.84 -5.16 -4.10
CA ARG A 66 22.30 -6.38 -4.80
C ARG A 66 21.96 -6.38 -6.28
N ALA A 67 20.80 -5.86 -6.67
CA ALA A 67 20.39 -5.76 -8.07
C ALA A 67 21.25 -4.77 -8.87
N ASN A 68 21.90 -3.81 -8.20
CA ASN A 68 22.76 -2.80 -8.81
C ASN A 68 24.15 -2.83 -8.16
N ASP A 69 24.71 -4.03 -7.96
CA ASP A 69 25.90 -4.24 -7.13
C ASP A 69 27.16 -3.64 -7.75
N ARG A 70 27.25 -3.51 -9.08
CA ARG A 70 28.49 -3.13 -9.77
C ARG A 70 28.33 -1.90 -10.66
N ILE A 71 29.19 -0.91 -10.45
CA ILE A 71 29.40 0.25 -11.32
C ILE A 71 30.68 0.02 -12.11
N VAL A 72 30.61 0.10 -13.44
CA VAL A 72 31.76 -0.10 -14.34
C VAL A 72 31.93 1.13 -15.23
N SER A 73 33.18 1.54 -15.49
CA SER A 73 33.47 2.61 -16.46
C SER A 73 33.18 2.15 -17.89
N ASN A 74 32.74 3.07 -18.73
CA ASN A 74 32.52 2.78 -20.16
C ASN A 74 33.83 2.70 -20.95
N PHE A 75 34.92 3.27 -20.44
CA PHE A 75 36.22 3.35 -21.13
C PHE A 75 37.19 2.23 -20.71
N ASP A 76 37.21 1.87 -19.43
CA ASP A 76 38.02 0.76 -18.90
C ASP A 76 37.14 -0.19 -18.05
N PRO A 77 36.74 -1.36 -18.59
CA PRO A 77 35.96 -2.36 -17.87
C PRO A 77 36.67 -2.91 -16.62
N GLY A 78 37.99 -2.75 -16.56
CA GLY A 78 38.81 -3.14 -15.43
C GLY A 78 38.79 -2.14 -14.28
N ILE A 79 38.08 -1.01 -14.37
CA ILE A 79 37.84 -0.08 -13.24
C ILE A 79 36.38 -0.22 -12.82
N TYR A 80 36.16 -0.68 -11.59
CA TYR A 80 34.81 -0.85 -11.04
C TYR A 80 34.73 -0.49 -9.55
N LEU A 81 33.51 -0.21 -9.14
CA LEU A 81 33.07 -0.12 -7.75
C LEU A 81 31.95 -1.13 -7.54
N ARG A 82 32.05 -1.92 -6.48
CA ARG A 82 31.08 -2.94 -6.11
C ARG A 82 30.54 -2.71 -4.71
N PHE A 83 29.23 -2.78 -4.54
CA PHE A 83 28.55 -2.76 -3.25
C PHE A 83 28.41 -4.19 -2.72
N LYS A 84 28.94 -4.47 -1.52
CA LYS A 84 28.83 -5.78 -0.87
C LYS A 84 27.59 -5.90 0.00
N ASP A 85 27.37 -4.92 0.88
CA ASP A 85 26.24 -4.90 1.80
C ASP A 85 25.81 -3.46 2.13
N VAL A 86 24.58 -3.32 2.63
CA VAL A 86 23.98 -2.05 3.04
C VAL A 86 23.26 -2.22 4.39
N ARG A 87 23.43 -1.24 5.27
CA ARG A 87 22.73 -1.16 6.55
C ARG A 87 22.34 0.28 6.88
N ILE A 88 21.24 0.43 7.60
CA ILE A 88 20.81 1.72 8.15
C ILE A 88 21.27 1.79 9.60
N GLY A 89 21.90 2.90 9.98
CA GLY A 89 22.36 3.14 11.35
C GLY A 89 21.26 3.64 12.28
N GLU A 90 21.66 4.09 13.47
CA GLU A 90 20.75 4.76 14.41
C GLU A 90 20.55 6.25 14.05
N PRO A 91 19.39 6.84 14.39
CA PRO A 91 19.15 8.26 14.25
C PRO A 91 20.15 9.11 15.05
N GLY A 92 20.93 9.93 14.34
CA GLY A 92 21.91 10.81 14.97
C GLY A 92 22.35 11.95 14.05
N ALA A 93 22.54 13.14 14.60
CA ALA A 93 23.03 14.31 13.87
C ALA A 93 24.53 14.50 14.14
N MET A 94 25.28 14.99 13.15
CA MET A 94 26.61 15.50 13.40
C MET A 94 26.49 16.95 13.84
N VAL A 95 26.80 17.22 15.12
CA VAL A 95 26.94 18.56 15.68
C VAL A 95 28.40 18.69 16.10
N ASP A 96 29.12 19.67 15.57
CA ASP A 96 30.54 19.94 15.88
C ASP A 96 31.46 18.70 15.82
N SER A 97 31.26 17.86 14.80
CA SER A 97 31.99 16.60 14.56
C SER A 97 31.70 15.45 15.55
N PHE A 98 30.78 15.63 16.49
CA PHE A 98 30.26 14.56 17.34
C PHE A 98 28.91 14.05 16.84
N LEU A 99 28.71 12.72 16.91
CA LEU A 99 27.42 12.11 16.58
C LEU A 99 26.53 12.12 17.82
N GLU A 100 25.61 13.08 17.88
CA GLU A 100 24.61 13.15 18.94
C GLU A 100 23.38 12.29 18.56
N LYS A 101 22.90 11.47 19.49
CA LYS A 101 21.69 10.67 19.29
C LYS A 101 20.48 11.58 19.25
N LEU A 102 19.68 11.46 18.19
CA LEU A 102 18.50 12.29 18.00
C LEU A 102 17.30 11.70 18.72
N ASN A 103 16.59 12.55 19.46
CA ASN A 103 15.27 12.23 19.99
C ASN A 103 14.18 12.85 19.10
N PRO A 104 13.06 12.15 18.85
CA PRO A 104 11.95 12.70 18.07
C PRO A 104 11.44 14.05 18.57
N HIS A 105 11.27 14.20 19.89
CA HIS A 105 10.86 15.46 20.49
C HIS A 105 11.81 16.63 20.17
N MET A 106 13.13 16.39 20.26
CA MET A 106 14.15 17.37 19.90
C MET A 106 14.05 17.74 18.40
N CYS A 107 13.87 16.76 17.51
CA CYS A 107 13.69 17.05 16.09
C CYS A 107 12.46 17.93 15.79
N ARG A 108 11.35 17.77 16.54
CA ARG A 108 10.17 18.62 16.41
C ARG A 108 10.42 20.05 16.89
N LEU A 109 11.15 20.23 17.98
CA LEU A 109 11.44 21.56 18.55
C LEU A 109 12.50 22.33 17.76
N SER A 110 13.55 21.65 17.31
CA SER A 110 14.70 22.23 16.60
C SER A 110 14.50 22.32 15.09
N ASP A 111 13.29 22.04 14.60
CA ASP A 111 12.95 21.99 13.17
C ASP A 111 13.92 21.11 12.33
N MET A 112 14.43 20.02 12.92
CA MET A 112 15.34 19.08 12.27
C MET A 112 14.60 17.88 11.66
N THR A 113 15.26 17.19 10.73
CA THR A 113 14.76 15.94 10.14
C THR A 113 15.27 14.74 10.95
N TYR A 114 14.36 13.87 11.41
CA TYR A 114 14.71 12.66 12.13
C TYR A 114 15.18 11.58 11.16
N ALA A 115 16.51 11.46 11.01
CA ALA A 115 17.13 10.59 10.01
C ALA A 115 18.36 9.87 10.56
N ALA A 116 18.68 8.72 9.96
CA ALA A 116 19.84 7.89 10.25
C ALA A 116 20.78 7.77 9.04
N PRO A 117 22.11 7.60 9.24
CA PRO A 117 23.05 7.39 8.15
C PRO A 117 22.85 6.01 7.48
N ILE A 118 22.99 5.97 6.15
CA ILE A 118 22.99 4.75 5.36
C ILE A 118 24.46 4.35 5.12
N PHE A 119 24.86 3.24 5.71
CA PHE A 119 26.20 2.68 5.58
C PHE A 119 26.24 1.61 4.49
N VAL A 120 27.26 1.66 3.64
CA VAL A 120 27.55 0.62 2.64
C VAL A 120 28.98 0.13 2.76
N ASN A 121 29.14 -1.17 2.52
CA ASN A 121 30.46 -1.79 2.36
C ASN A 121 30.78 -1.84 0.88
N ILE A 122 31.89 -1.23 0.49
CA ILE A 122 32.30 -1.12 -0.91
C ILE A 122 33.64 -1.81 -1.16
N GLU A 123 33.73 -2.44 -2.32
CA GLU A 123 34.97 -2.94 -2.91
C GLU A 123 35.22 -2.12 -4.18
N TYR A 124 36.38 -1.47 -4.27
CA TYR A 124 36.69 -0.64 -5.43
C TYR A 124 38.16 -0.74 -5.80
N ILE A 125 38.45 -0.35 -7.03
CA ILE A 125 39.82 -0.33 -7.54
C ILE A 125 40.44 1.03 -7.24
N HIS A 126 41.60 1.00 -6.60
CA HIS A 126 42.43 2.13 -6.27
C HIS A 126 43.77 2.03 -7.01
N GLY A 127 44.24 3.12 -7.60
CA GLY A 127 45.57 3.18 -8.23
C GLY A 127 45.61 3.97 -9.53
N SER A 128 46.60 3.67 -10.38
CA SER A 128 46.80 4.24 -11.72
C SER A 128 46.45 3.17 -12.77
N HIS A 129 46.37 3.54 -14.05
CA HIS A 129 46.08 2.61 -15.16
C HIS A 129 46.97 1.34 -15.13
N ASP A 130 48.23 1.46 -14.68
CA ASP A 130 49.22 0.37 -14.66
C ASP A 130 49.29 -0.41 -13.34
N GLN A 131 48.79 0.15 -12.23
CA GLN A 131 48.76 -0.53 -10.91
C GLN A 131 47.35 -0.45 -10.31
N LYS A 132 46.56 -1.50 -10.54
CA LYS A 132 45.19 -1.65 -10.01
C LYS A 132 45.23 -2.44 -8.71
N THR A 133 45.04 -1.78 -7.57
CA THR A 133 44.89 -2.44 -6.27
C THR A 133 43.42 -2.52 -5.90
N LYS A 134 42.98 -3.67 -5.38
CA LYS A 134 41.63 -3.81 -4.83
C LYS A 134 41.64 -3.33 -3.39
N VAL A 135 40.75 -2.41 -3.06
CA VAL A 135 40.60 -1.86 -1.72
C VAL A 135 39.17 -2.09 -1.26
N GLU A 136 39.02 -2.54 -0.02
CA GLU A 136 37.74 -2.67 0.64
C GLU A 136 37.60 -1.57 1.69
N LYS A 137 36.46 -0.89 1.69
CA LYS A 137 36.14 0.13 2.68
C LYS A 137 34.77 -0.16 3.26
N ASN A 138 34.72 -0.32 4.57
CA ASN A 138 33.50 -0.58 5.32
C ASN A 138 32.88 0.73 5.80
N ASP A 139 31.56 0.70 6.02
CA ASP A 139 30.79 1.78 6.62
C ASP A 139 30.94 3.16 5.93
N VAL A 140 30.93 3.15 4.59
CA VAL A 140 30.87 4.40 3.81
C VAL A 140 29.45 4.95 3.86
N ILE A 141 29.32 6.23 4.21
CA ILE A 141 28.02 6.91 4.23
C ILE A 141 27.67 7.38 2.82
N ILE A 142 26.54 6.89 2.28
CA ILE A 142 26.01 7.31 0.96
C ILE A 142 24.87 8.32 1.06
N GLY A 143 24.34 8.54 2.26
CA GLY A 143 23.26 9.48 2.52
C GLY A 143 22.58 9.20 3.84
N ARG A 144 21.47 9.91 4.10
CA ARG A 144 20.67 9.76 5.31
C ARG A 144 19.24 9.36 4.97
N MET A 145 18.73 8.37 5.70
CA MET A 145 17.36 7.85 5.59
C MET A 145 16.48 8.45 6.68
N PRO A 146 15.38 9.15 6.35
CA PRO A 146 14.36 9.53 7.31
C PRO A 146 13.75 8.28 7.97
N ILE A 147 13.74 8.24 9.30
CA ILE A 147 13.28 7.07 10.05
C ILE A 147 11.83 7.27 10.49
N MET A 148 11.01 6.25 10.25
CA MET A 148 9.61 6.25 10.68
C MET A 148 9.54 6.07 12.20
N LEU A 149 8.70 6.84 12.87
CA LEU A 149 8.53 6.74 14.33
C LEU A 149 7.94 5.39 14.73
N ARG A 150 8.49 4.79 15.80
CA ARG A 150 8.19 3.43 16.28
C ARG A 150 8.56 2.28 15.31
N SER A 151 9.31 2.56 14.24
CA SER A 151 9.92 1.49 13.42
C SER A 151 11.05 0.79 14.16
N CYS A 152 11.56 -0.33 13.61
CA CYS A 152 12.63 -1.12 14.23
C CYS A 152 13.92 -0.32 14.51
N GLN A 153 14.23 0.69 13.68
CA GLN A 153 15.42 1.55 13.84
C GLN A 153 15.13 2.81 14.68
N CYS A 154 13.90 2.98 15.18
CA CYS A 154 13.54 4.13 15.98
C CYS A 154 13.92 3.93 17.45
N VAL A 155 14.42 4.98 18.09
CA VAL A 155 14.73 5.01 19.53
C VAL A 155 13.52 4.71 20.42
N LEU A 156 12.29 4.85 19.91
CA LEU A 156 11.05 4.59 20.64
C LEU A 156 10.61 3.11 20.63
N SER A 157 11.22 2.27 19.80
CA SER A 157 10.81 0.88 19.65
C SER A 157 11.17 0.07 20.90
N GLY A 158 10.22 -0.74 21.40
CA GLY A 158 10.44 -1.62 22.55
C GLY A 158 10.57 -0.93 23.91
N LYS A 159 10.26 0.38 24.01
CA LYS A 159 10.35 1.14 25.27
C LYS A 159 9.07 1.08 26.08
N ASN A 160 9.23 1.05 27.41
CA ASN A 160 8.13 1.08 28.36
C ASN A 160 7.54 2.49 28.52
N GLU A 161 6.33 2.61 29.07
CA GLU A 161 5.64 3.90 29.23
C GLU A 161 6.46 4.93 30.01
N ALA A 162 7.16 4.49 31.07
CA ALA A 162 8.03 5.36 31.88
C ALA A 162 9.26 5.87 31.10
N GLU A 163 9.81 5.06 30.19
CA GLU A 163 10.93 5.46 29.34
C GLU A 163 10.48 6.42 28.25
N LEU A 164 9.29 6.21 27.67
CA LEU A 164 8.68 7.13 26.72
C LEU A 164 8.42 8.50 27.37
N ALA A 165 7.96 8.51 28.62
CA ALA A 165 7.79 9.76 29.37
C ALA A 165 9.12 10.51 29.57
N ARG A 166 10.23 9.81 29.86
CA ARG A 166 11.58 10.42 29.93
C ARG A 166 12.04 11.03 28.62
N LEU A 167 11.57 10.48 27.49
CA LEU A 167 11.87 11.00 26.15
C LEU A 167 10.90 12.12 25.71
N GLY A 168 9.90 12.46 26.53
CA GLY A 168 8.88 13.45 26.21
C GLY A 168 7.85 12.98 25.17
N GLU A 169 7.66 11.67 25.01
CA GLU A 169 6.72 11.08 24.06
C GLU A 169 5.49 10.48 24.74
N CYS A 170 4.37 10.43 24.00
CA CYS A 170 3.13 9.83 24.48
C CYS A 170 3.11 8.30 24.21
N PRO A 171 2.78 7.46 25.21
CA PRO A 171 2.59 6.03 25.02
C PRO A 171 1.46 5.66 24.05
N LEU A 172 0.42 6.49 23.97
CA LEU A 172 -0.73 6.27 23.09
C LEU A 172 -0.50 6.75 21.65
N ASP A 173 0.60 7.46 21.36
CA ASP A 173 0.87 7.89 19.98
C ASP A 173 1.05 6.67 19.06
N PRO A 174 0.28 6.52 17.97
CA PRO A 174 0.39 5.37 17.09
C PRO A 174 1.76 5.23 16.40
N GLY A 175 2.51 6.32 16.22
CA GLY A 175 3.70 6.32 15.36
C GLY A 175 3.34 6.12 13.88
N GLY A 176 4.27 5.61 13.07
CA GLY A 176 4.02 5.31 11.64
C GLY A 176 4.17 6.49 10.68
N TYR A 177 4.63 7.64 11.15
CA TYR A 177 4.87 8.85 10.37
C TYR A 177 6.33 9.32 10.51
N PHE A 178 6.73 10.32 9.72
CA PHE A 178 8.09 10.87 9.66
C PHE A 178 8.15 12.29 10.24
N ILE A 179 9.30 12.68 10.80
CA ILE A 179 9.57 14.08 11.15
C ILE A 179 10.56 14.64 10.13
N VAL A 180 10.11 15.60 9.33
CA VAL A 180 10.90 16.25 8.29
C VAL A 180 10.86 17.76 8.53
N LYS A 181 12.03 18.36 8.78
CA LYS A 181 12.18 19.78 9.12
C LYS A 181 11.21 20.23 10.23
N GLY A 182 11.16 19.48 11.33
CA GLY A 182 10.23 19.72 12.44
C GLY A 182 8.76 19.33 12.20
N THR A 183 8.35 19.14 10.94
CA THR A 183 6.95 18.84 10.60
C THR A 183 6.68 17.34 10.55
N GLU A 184 5.52 16.93 11.10
CA GLU A 184 5.07 15.54 11.03
C GLU A 184 4.42 15.24 9.67
N LYS A 185 5.00 14.30 8.93
CA LYS A 185 4.58 13.91 7.58
C LYS A 185 4.14 12.45 7.57
N VAL A 186 2.88 12.21 7.20
CA VAL A 186 2.33 10.87 6.96
C VAL A 186 2.36 10.57 5.47
N ILE A 187 2.70 9.35 5.10
CA ILE A 187 2.54 8.84 3.74
C ILE A 187 1.20 8.11 3.68
N LEU A 188 0.30 8.57 2.81
CA LEU A 188 -1.00 7.93 2.64
C LEU A 188 -0.88 6.64 1.84
N ILE A 189 -1.68 5.64 2.21
CA ILE A 189 -1.82 4.40 1.47
C ILE A 189 -2.36 4.71 0.07
N GLN A 190 -1.73 4.19 -0.98
CA GLN A 190 -2.13 4.46 -2.37
C GLN A 190 -2.84 3.25 -2.98
N GLU A 191 -4.10 3.40 -3.35
CA GLU A 191 -4.86 2.39 -4.09
C GLU A 191 -4.45 2.38 -5.57
N GLN A 192 -4.02 1.23 -6.06
CA GLN A 192 -3.65 0.96 -7.45
C GLN A 192 -4.31 -0.30 -7.97
N LEU A 193 -4.39 -0.43 -9.30
CA LEU A 193 -4.75 -1.70 -9.92
C LEU A 193 -3.63 -2.72 -9.73
N SER A 194 -4.02 -3.97 -9.54
CA SER A 194 -3.11 -5.11 -9.46
C SER A 194 -2.25 -5.18 -10.72
N LYS A 195 -0.95 -5.36 -10.50
CA LYS A 195 0.05 -5.56 -11.55
C LYS A 195 0.02 -7.02 -11.99
N ASN A 196 0.57 -7.31 -13.15
CA ASN A 196 0.73 -8.67 -13.70
C ASN A 196 -0.58 -9.47 -13.89
N ARG A 197 -1.75 -8.82 -13.84
CA ARG A 197 -3.05 -9.46 -14.08
C ARG A 197 -3.65 -9.06 -15.44
N ILE A 198 -4.32 -10.01 -16.10
CA ILE A 198 -5.11 -9.75 -17.31
C ILE A 198 -6.43 -9.12 -16.90
N ILE A 199 -6.65 -7.88 -17.33
CA ILE A 199 -7.89 -7.13 -17.12
C ILE A 199 -8.54 -6.92 -18.49
N ILE A 200 -9.74 -7.46 -18.66
CA ILE A 200 -10.58 -7.24 -19.82
C ILE A 200 -11.49 -6.06 -19.54
N GLY A 201 -11.57 -5.11 -20.47
CA GLY A 201 -12.57 -4.06 -20.40
C GLY A 201 -12.92 -3.50 -21.76
N THR A 202 -13.66 -2.40 -21.72
CA THR A 202 -14.04 -1.65 -22.91
C THR A 202 -13.32 -0.32 -22.97
N ASP A 203 -12.97 0.10 -24.18
CA ASP A 203 -12.49 1.45 -24.46
C ASP A 203 -13.68 2.41 -24.64
N LYS A 204 -13.41 3.72 -24.66
CA LYS A 204 -14.42 4.78 -24.88
C LYS A 204 -15.24 4.58 -26.16
N LYS A 205 -14.68 3.91 -27.17
CA LYS A 205 -15.34 3.60 -28.44
C LYS A 205 -16.21 2.34 -28.40
N GLY A 206 -16.27 1.66 -27.26
CA GLY A 206 -16.98 0.37 -27.12
C GLY A 206 -16.19 -0.85 -27.57
N ASN A 207 -14.96 -0.68 -28.07
CA ASN A 207 -14.09 -1.79 -28.44
C ASN A 207 -13.59 -2.53 -27.19
N ILE A 208 -13.57 -3.86 -27.25
CA ILE A 208 -13.05 -4.69 -26.17
C ILE A 208 -11.51 -4.70 -26.23
N ASN A 209 -10.89 -4.54 -25.06
CA ASN A 209 -9.45 -4.63 -24.88
C ASN A 209 -9.06 -5.52 -23.70
N ALA A 210 -7.97 -6.25 -23.87
CA ALA A 210 -7.27 -6.95 -22.82
C ALA A 210 -5.99 -6.16 -22.48
N SER A 211 -5.83 -5.77 -21.22
CA SER A 211 -4.67 -5.02 -20.78
C SER A 211 -3.95 -5.71 -19.62
N VAL A 212 -2.63 -5.72 -19.68
CA VAL A 212 -1.75 -6.23 -18.63
C VAL A 212 -0.72 -5.16 -18.32
N THR A 213 -0.65 -4.77 -17.05
CA THR A 213 0.39 -3.86 -16.56
C THR A 213 1.45 -4.69 -15.88
N SER A 214 2.51 -5.02 -16.63
CA SER A 214 3.62 -5.82 -16.16
C SER A 214 4.57 -4.95 -15.33
N SER A 215 4.92 -5.42 -14.14
CA SER A 215 5.88 -4.77 -13.26
C SER A 215 6.84 -5.82 -12.72
N THR A 216 8.09 -5.73 -13.15
CA THR A 216 9.22 -6.47 -12.60
C THR A 216 10.15 -5.52 -11.85
N GLU A 217 11.20 -6.06 -11.22
CA GLU A 217 12.25 -5.27 -10.57
C GLU A 217 13.00 -4.36 -11.57
N THR A 218 13.03 -4.74 -12.85
CA THR A 218 13.83 -4.06 -13.88
C THR A 218 12.99 -3.15 -14.77
N THR A 219 11.80 -3.60 -15.19
CA THR A 219 10.97 -2.91 -16.18
C THR A 219 9.50 -2.84 -15.77
N LYS A 220 8.88 -1.69 -16.08
CA LYS A 220 7.43 -1.52 -16.01
C LYS A 220 6.89 -1.23 -17.40
N SER A 221 5.97 -2.05 -17.87
CA SER A 221 5.35 -1.91 -19.18
C SER A 221 3.86 -2.16 -19.11
N LYS A 222 3.11 -1.51 -20.00
CA LYS A 222 1.69 -1.78 -20.19
C LYS A 222 1.49 -2.30 -21.60
N THR A 223 1.04 -3.54 -21.70
CA THR A 223 0.65 -4.20 -22.95
C THR A 223 -0.86 -4.11 -23.07
N VAL A 224 -1.36 -3.64 -24.21
CA VAL A 224 -2.79 -3.61 -24.51
C VAL A 224 -3.03 -4.31 -25.83
N ILE A 225 -3.88 -5.32 -25.84
CA ILE A 225 -4.41 -5.96 -27.04
C ILE A 225 -5.84 -5.48 -27.20
N GLN A 226 -6.18 -4.95 -28.37
CA GLN A 226 -7.50 -4.39 -28.64
C GLN A 226 -8.02 -4.89 -29.97
N MET A 227 -9.32 -5.20 -29.99
CA MET A 227 -10.02 -5.52 -31.22
C MET A 227 -10.54 -4.23 -31.87
N GLU A 228 -10.25 -4.03 -33.15
CA GLU A 228 -10.78 -2.93 -33.97
C GLU A 228 -11.32 -3.49 -35.29
N LYS A 229 -12.61 -3.26 -35.58
CA LYS A 229 -13.26 -3.70 -36.84
C LYS A 229 -13.05 -5.21 -37.14
N GLY A 230 -13.12 -6.06 -36.12
CA GLY A 230 -12.93 -7.51 -36.25
C GLY A 230 -11.46 -7.98 -36.34
N LYS A 231 -10.49 -7.06 -36.25
CA LYS A 231 -9.05 -7.38 -36.28
C LYS A 231 -8.39 -7.10 -34.94
N MET A 232 -7.41 -7.92 -34.56
CA MET A 232 -6.73 -7.82 -33.27
C MET A 232 -5.35 -7.16 -33.40
N TYR A 233 -5.15 -6.06 -32.66
CA TYR A 233 -3.92 -5.30 -32.70
C TYR A 233 -3.26 -5.19 -31.32
N LEU A 234 -1.94 -5.27 -31.31
CA LEU A 234 -1.08 -4.93 -30.18
C LEU A 234 -0.79 -3.42 -30.16
N PHE A 235 -1.07 -2.81 -29.01
CA PHE A 235 -0.68 -1.45 -28.67
C PHE A 235 0.43 -1.50 -27.61
N LEU A 236 1.63 -1.12 -28.03
CA LEU A 236 2.79 -0.97 -27.16
C LEU A 236 3.44 0.38 -27.43
N ASN A 237 3.86 1.09 -26.37
CA ASN A 237 4.40 2.45 -26.50
C ASN A 237 5.68 2.53 -27.36
N GLN A 238 6.40 1.42 -27.49
CA GLN A 238 7.71 1.36 -28.14
C GLN A 238 7.59 1.28 -29.67
N PHE A 239 6.41 0.91 -30.16
CA PHE A 239 6.09 0.89 -31.58
C PHE A 239 5.35 2.17 -31.99
N ALA A 240 5.63 2.66 -33.20
CA ALA A 240 5.02 3.88 -33.73
C ALA A 240 3.57 3.65 -34.16
N LYS A 241 3.29 2.48 -34.76
CA LYS A 241 1.97 2.07 -35.23
C LYS A 241 1.45 0.89 -34.40
N LYS A 242 0.14 0.65 -34.48
CA LYS A 242 -0.49 -0.59 -33.98
C LYS A 242 -0.04 -1.77 -34.84
N ILE A 243 0.18 -2.92 -34.21
CA ILE A 243 0.77 -4.10 -34.87
C ILE A 243 -0.23 -5.25 -34.87
N PRO A 244 -0.46 -5.94 -36.00
CA PRO A 244 -1.33 -7.13 -36.01
C PRO A 244 -0.79 -8.22 -35.07
N ILE A 245 -1.65 -8.83 -34.26
CA ILE A 245 -1.20 -9.78 -33.22
C ILE A 245 -0.53 -11.03 -33.83
N MET A 246 -0.97 -11.48 -35.01
CA MET A 246 -0.39 -12.62 -35.72
C MET A 246 1.08 -12.39 -36.07
N VAL A 247 1.46 -11.16 -36.45
CA VAL A 247 2.86 -10.82 -36.73
C VAL A 247 3.71 -10.94 -35.47
N VAL A 248 3.16 -10.57 -34.31
CA VAL A 248 3.86 -10.69 -33.01
C VAL A 248 4.06 -12.15 -32.64
N LEU A 249 3.06 -13.01 -32.85
CA LEU A 249 3.16 -14.46 -32.58
C LEU A 249 4.19 -15.13 -33.50
N LYS A 250 4.18 -14.82 -34.81
CA LYS A 250 5.20 -15.31 -35.75
C LYS A 250 6.61 -14.83 -35.39
N ALA A 251 6.76 -13.57 -34.97
CA ALA A 251 8.06 -13.04 -34.51
C ALA A 251 8.59 -13.75 -33.24
N MET A 252 7.70 -14.26 -32.39
CA MET A 252 8.05 -15.07 -31.21
C MET A 252 8.35 -16.55 -31.56
N GLY A 253 8.23 -16.95 -32.83
CA GLY A 253 8.56 -18.30 -33.30
C GLY A 253 7.35 -19.21 -33.57
N MET A 254 6.12 -18.69 -33.43
CA MET A 254 4.92 -19.45 -33.81
C MET A 254 4.56 -19.20 -35.28
N GLU A 255 5.18 -19.95 -36.17
CA GLU A 255 4.95 -19.80 -37.61
C GLU A 255 3.64 -20.42 -38.08
N SER A 256 3.22 -21.53 -37.45
CA SER A 256 2.00 -22.25 -37.81
C SER A 256 0.73 -21.56 -37.29
N ASP A 257 -0.14 -21.15 -38.22
CA ASP A 257 -1.42 -20.54 -37.86
C ASP A 257 -2.36 -21.53 -37.15
N GLN A 258 -2.23 -22.84 -37.46
CA GLN A 258 -2.98 -23.90 -36.81
C GLN A 258 -2.70 -23.94 -35.31
N GLU A 259 -1.45 -23.78 -34.91
CA GLU A 259 -1.03 -23.81 -33.52
C GLU A 259 -1.64 -22.63 -32.74
N VAL A 260 -1.69 -21.45 -33.37
CA VAL A 260 -2.36 -20.27 -32.80
C VAL A 260 -3.85 -20.50 -32.59
N VAL A 261 -4.54 -21.08 -33.57
CA VAL A 261 -5.97 -21.41 -33.44
C VAL A 261 -6.19 -22.44 -32.32
N GLN A 262 -5.35 -23.47 -32.24
CA GLN A 262 -5.42 -24.48 -31.19
C GLN A 262 -5.23 -23.89 -29.80
N MET A 263 -4.28 -22.96 -29.60
CA MET A 263 -4.09 -22.26 -28.33
C MET A 263 -5.30 -21.45 -27.87
N VAL A 264 -6.08 -20.87 -28.80
CA VAL A 264 -7.28 -20.11 -28.44
C VAL A 264 -8.43 -21.06 -28.09
N GLY A 265 -8.51 -22.23 -28.75
CA GLY A 265 -9.40 -23.32 -28.36
C GLY A 265 -10.16 -23.95 -29.54
N ARG A 266 -10.79 -25.09 -29.26
CA ARG A 266 -11.42 -25.97 -30.26
C ARG A 266 -12.72 -25.46 -30.87
N ASP A 267 -13.40 -24.51 -30.22
CA ASP A 267 -14.72 -24.09 -30.67
C ASP A 267 -14.60 -23.22 -31.95
N PRO A 268 -15.31 -23.59 -33.04
CA PRO A 268 -15.25 -22.88 -34.32
C PRO A 268 -15.50 -21.38 -34.22
N GLN A 269 -16.28 -20.91 -33.24
CA GLN A 269 -16.56 -19.48 -33.08
C GLN A 269 -15.28 -18.66 -32.87
N TYR A 270 -14.31 -19.19 -32.11
CA TYR A 270 -13.04 -18.52 -31.86
C TYR A 270 -12.17 -18.46 -33.12
N SER A 271 -12.15 -19.54 -33.90
CA SER A 271 -11.45 -19.57 -35.20
C SER A 271 -12.03 -18.54 -36.18
N ALA A 272 -13.36 -18.40 -36.23
CA ALA A 272 -14.03 -17.42 -37.08
C ALA A 272 -13.68 -15.97 -36.69
N MET A 273 -13.52 -15.68 -35.39
CA MET A 273 -13.10 -14.36 -34.92
C MET A 273 -11.63 -14.05 -35.20
N LEU A 274 -10.76 -15.07 -35.28
CA LEU A 274 -9.34 -14.89 -35.56
C LEU A 274 -9.04 -14.74 -37.06
N LEU A 275 -9.87 -15.33 -37.92
CA LEU A 275 -9.68 -15.39 -39.38
C LEU A 275 -9.34 -14.02 -40.02
N PRO A 276 -10.05 -12.90 -39.72
CA PRO A 276 -9.72 -11.60 -40.31
C PRO A 276 -8.32 -11.08 -39.94
N SER A 277 -7.77 -11.52 -38.80
CA SER A 277 -6.41 -11.17 -38.36
C SER A 277 -5.35 -12.04 -39.04
N ILE A 278 -5.69 -13.28 -39.39
CA ILE A 278 -4.83 -14.19 -40.17
C ILE A 278 -4.74 -13.70 -41.61
N GLU A 279 -5.88 -13.34 -42.23
CA GLU A 279 -5.92 -12.76 -43.59
C GLU A 279 -5.10 -11.48 -43.71
N GLU A 280 -5.14 -10.61 -42.69
CA GLU A 280 -4.31 -9.40 -42.65
C GLU A 280 -2.81 -9.74 -42.61
N CYS A 281 -2.39 -10.74 -41.84
CA CYS A 281 -1.00 -11.18 -41.79
C CYS A 281 -0.54 -11.74 -43.15
N ALA A 282 -1.38 -12.55 -43.80
CA ALA A 282 -1.13 -13.09 -45.13
C ALA A 282 -1.03 -11.98 -46.19
N SER A 283 -1.87 -10.94 -46.09
CA SER A 283 -1.82 -9.78 -47.00
C SER A 283 -0.52 -8.96 -46.89
N HIS A 284 0.20 -9.08 -45.78
CA HIS A 284 1.52 -8.48 -45.57
C HIS A 284 2.67 -9.39 -46.03
N GLU A 285 2.39 -10.59 -46.56
CA GLU A 285 3.38 -11.57 -47.02
C GLU A 285 4.34 -12.04 -45.91
N ILE A 286 3.87 -12.06 -44.65
CA ILE A 286 4.67 -12.47 -43.49
C ILE A 286 4.36 -13.92 -43.12
N TYR A 287 5.30 -14.82 -43.42
CA TYR A 287 5.15 -16.25 -43.15
C TYR A 287 6.20 -16.80 -42.18
N THR A 288 7.41 -16.24 -42.20
CA THR A 288 8.55 -16.70 -41.37
C THR A 288 8.83 -15.77 -40.20
N GLN A 289 9.52 -16.29 -39.18
CA GLN A 289 9.94 -15.50 -38.02
C GLN A 289 10.82 -14.30 -38.41
N GLN A 290 11.75 -14.48 -39.35
CA GLN A 290 12.67 -13.41 -39.77
C GLN A 290 11.92 -12.25 -40.43
N GLN A 291 10.99 -12.55 -41.36
CA GLN A 291 10.14 -11.54 -42.00
C GLN A 291 9.31 -10.77 -40.98
N ALA A 292 8.78 -11.46 -39.96
CA ALA A 292 8.03 -10.82 -38.90
C ALA A 292 8.91 -9.89 -38.04
N LEU A 293 10.13 -10.31 -37.70
CA LEU A 293 11.09 -9.47 -36.98
C LEU A 293 11.52 -8.24 -37.78
N ASP A 294 11.76 -8.38 -39.08
CA ASP A 294 12.10 -7.27 -39.97
C ASP A 294 10.96 -6.25 -40.08
N TYR A 295 9.71 -6.74 -40.17
CA TYR A 295 8.53 -5.90 -40.11
C TYR A 295 8.44 -5.13 -38.78
N LEU A 296 8.68 -5.80 -37.66
CA LEU A 296 8.66 -5.16 -36.34
C LEU A 296 9.76 -4.11 -36.19
N GLU A 297 10.97 -4.38 -36.68
CA GLU A 297 12.12 -3.47 -36.61
C GLU A 297 11.82 -2.15 -37.35
N ALA A 298 11.13 -2.22 -38.49
CA ALA A 298 10.66 -1.05 -39.23
C ALA A 298 9.64 -0.19 -38.45
N GLN A 299 8.90 -0.78 -37.51
CA GLN A 299 7.89 -0.09 -36.69
C GLN A 299 8.41 0.44 -35.34
N VAL A 300 9.66 0.12 -34.97
CA VAL A 300 10.26 0.59 -33.71
C VAL A 300 10.47 2.10 -33.76
N LYS A 301 10.02 2.82 -32.72
CA LYS A 301 10.28 4.26 -32.61
C LYS A 301 11.79 4.51 -32.50
N ARG A 302 12.34 5.30 -33.44
CA ARG A 302 13.71 5.80 -33.33
C ARG A 302 13.77 6.81 -32.19
N SER A 303 14.60 6.54 -31.18
CA SER A 303 14.86 7.51 -30.11
C SER A 303 15.63 8.70 -30.68
N SER A 304 15.10 9.91 -30.50
CA SER A 304 15.73 11.16 -30.99
C SER A 304 17.00 11.58 -30.24
N TYR A 305 17.42 10.83 -29.21
CA TYR A 305 18.70 11.06 -28.54
C TYR A 305 19.85 10.34 -29.27
N ALA A 306 20.69 11.16 -29.89
CA ALA A 306 21.86 10.80 -30.68
C ALA A 306 22.91 9.98 -29.91
N GLY A 307 23.54 9.02 -30.61
CA GLY A 307 24.89 8.53 -30.30
C GLY A 307 25.05 7.05 -29.94
N ALA A 308 23.99 6.26 -29.73
CA ALA A 308 24.16 4.82 -29.51
C ALA A 308 24.26 4.07 -30.85
N PRO A 309 25.24 3.16 -31.03
CA PRO A 309 25.33 2.36 -32.24
C PRO A 309 24.02 1.58 -32.45
N VAL A 310 23.59 1.48 -33.71
CA VAL A 310 22.42 0.71 -34.11
C VAL A 310 22.68 -0.75 -33.76
N LYS A 311 22.22 -1.19 -32.58
CA LYS A 311 22.20 -2.61 -32.25
C LYS A 311 21.16 -3.26 -33.16
N GLU A 312 21.61 -4.18 -34.02
CA GLU A 312 20.75 -5.14 -34.69
C GLU A 312 19.87 -5.87 -33.65
N ASN A 313 18.63 -6.22 -34.01
CA ASN A 313 17.64 -6.94 -33.16
C ASN A 313 17.02 -6.14 -31.99
N ARG A 314 16.61 -4.87 -32.21
CA ARG A 314 15.87 -4.12 -31.18
C ARG A 314 14.47 -4.69 -30.96
N ALA A 315 13.80 -5.13 -32.01
CA ALA A 315 12.48 -5.76 -31.96
C ALA A 315 12.48 -7.00 -31.05
N LEU A 316 13.46 -7.88 -31.20
CA LEU A 316 13.61 -9.07 -30.36
C LEU A 316 13.85 -8.71 -28.89
N THR A 317 14.67 -7.68 -28.63
CA THR A 317 14.90 -7.16 -27.28
C THR A 317 13.61 -6.58 -26.68
N ILE A 318 12.79 -5.87 -27.47
CA ILE A 318 11.49 -5.35 -27.03
C ILE A 318 10.53 -6.49 -26.70
N LEU A 319 10.47 -7.54 -27.54
CA LEU A 319 9.64 -8.72 -27.28
C LEU A 319 10.09 -9.48 -26.03
N ARG A 320 11.40 -9.53 -25.75
CA ARG A 320 11.95 -10.19 -24.57
C ARG A 320 11.76 -9.39 -23.28
N ASP A 321 12.10 -8.10 -23.29
CA ASP A 321 12.30 -7.32 -22.05
C ASP A 321 11.14 -6.35 -21.75
N VAL A 322 10.32 -5.99 -22.77
CA VAL A 322 9.25 -4.99 -22.65
C VAL A 322 7.86 -5.59 -22.82
N PHE A 323 7.64 -6.38 -23.88
CA PHE A 323 6.36 -7.04 -24.12
C PHE A 323 6.12 -8.12 -23.05
N LEU A 324 5.05 -7.99 -22.27
CA LEU A 324 4.70 -8.90 -21.18
C LEU A 324 5.92 -9.21 -20.30
N ALA A 325 6.52 -8.15 -19.74
CA ALA A 325 7.77 -8.25 -18.99
C ALA A 325 7.66 -9.16 -17.75
N ASN A 326 6.43 -9.44 -17.28
CA ASN A 326 6.16 -10.34 -16.16
C ASN A 326 6.43 -11.81 -16.49
N VAL A 327 6.42 -12.21 -17.76
CA VAL A 327 6.68 -13.59 -18.18
C VAL A 327 8.17 -13.71 -18.54
N PRO A 328 8.96 -14.48 -17.77
CA PRO A 328 10.38 -14.64 -18.04
C PRO A 328 10.61 -15.42 -19.34
N VAL A 329 11.70 -15.08 -20.04
CA VAL A 329 12.14 -15.74 -21.27
C VAL A 329 13.54 -16.27 -21.03
N TYR A 330 13.67 -17.59 -20.98
CA TYR A 330 14.96 -18.26 -20.82
C TYR A 330 15.50 -18.65 -22.19
N LYS A 331 16.77 -18.33 -22.48
CA LYS A 331 17.46 -18.69 -23.74
C LYS A 331 16.67 -18.34 -25.02
N ASN A 332 15.98 -17.20 -25.03
CA ASN A 332 15.10 -16.76 -26.13
C ASN A 332 13.95 -17.74 -26.46
N ASN A 333 13.53 -18.60 -25.53
CA ASN A 333 12.30 -19.38 -25.66
C ASN A 333 11.08 -18.48 -25.34
N PHE A 334 10.34 -18.09 -26.38
CA PHE A 334 9.15 -17.25 -26.23
C PHE A 334 7.85 -18.04 -26.03
N HIS A 335 7.90 -19.38 -26.00
CA HIS A 335 6.71 -20.23 -25.88
C HIS A 335 5.80 -19.87 -24.69
N PRO A 336 6.30 -19.57 -23.46
CA PRO A 336 5.44 -19.16 -22.36
C PRO A 336 4.70 -17.85 -22.62
N LYS A 337 5.33 -16.90 -23.34
CA LYS A 337 4.69 -15.64 -23.75
C LYS A 337 3.61 -15.87 -24.79
N CYS A 338 3.86 -16.76 -25.75
CA CYS A 338 2.88 -17.14 -26.74
C CYS A 338 1.61 -17.71 -26.11
N ILE A 339 1.75 -18.63 -25.15
CA ILE A 339 0.61 -19.19 -24.42
C ILE A 339 -0.11 -18.10 -23.63
N TYR A 340 0.63 -17.22 -22.96
CA TYR A 340 0.02 -16.10 -22.23
C TYR A 340 -0.81 -15.20 -23.16
N VAL A 341 -0.33 -14.92 -24.36
CA VAL A 341 -1.10 -14.22 -25.40
C VAL A 341 -2.31 -15.03 -25.84
N GLY A 342 -2.18 -16.34 -26.05
CA GLY A 342 -3.29 -17.25 -26.35
C GLY A 342 -4.42 -17.15 -25.31
N VAL A 343 -4.08 -17.21 -24.02
CA VAL A 343 -5.04 -17.03 -22.92
C VAL A 343 -5.65 -15.63 -22.91
N MET A 344 -4.87 -14.58 -23.19
CA MET A 344 -5.41 -13.22 -23.31
C MET A 344 -6.41 -13.10 -24.46
N LEU A 345 -6.12 -13.68 -25.62
CA LEU A 345 -6.99 -13.67 -26.79
C LEU A 345 -8.27 -14.46 -26.53
N ARG A 346 -8.16 -15.65 -25.96
CA ARG A 346 -9.29 -16.49 -25.57
C ARG A 346 -10.23 -15.73 -24.63
N ARG A 347 -9.71 -15.19 -23.54
CA ARG A 347 -10.49 -14.39 -22.59
C ARG A 347 -11.17 -13.19 -23.25
N MET A 348 -10.47 -12.50 -24.16
CA MET A 348 -11.02 -11.38 -24.90
C MET A 348 -12.19 -11.80 -25.80
N MET A 349 -12.10 -12.96 -26.48
CA MET A 349 -13.17 -13.51 -27.31
C MET A 349 -14.35 -14.02 -26.47
N GLU A 350 -14.11 -14.64 -25.31
CA GLU A 350 -15.17 -15.03 -24.37
C GLU A 350 -15.98 -13.81 -23.90
N ALA A 351 -15.30 -12.69 -23.62
CA ALA A 351 -15.95 -11.42 -23.27
C ALA A 351 -16.75 -10.78 -24.41
N MET A 352 -16.50 -11.17 -25.66
CA MET A 352 -17.33 -10.78 -26.79
C MET A 352 -18.62 -11.59 -26.86
N LEU A 353 -18.51 -12.90 -26.64
CA LEU A 353 -19.65 -13.82 -26.65
C LEU A 353 -20.56 -13.59 -25.44
N ASN A 354 -19.96 -13.40 -24.27
CA ASN A 354 -20.67 -13.17 -23.02
C ASN A 354 -20.11 -11.92 -22.29
N LYS A 355 -20.93 -10.87 -22.23
CA LYS A 355 -20.59 -9.62 -21.53
C LYS A 355 -20.37 -9.81 -20.03
N ASP A 356 -20.94 -10.85 -19.41
CA ASP A 356 -20.78 -11.13 -17.98
C ASP A 356 -19.38 -11.59 -17.59
N THR A 357 -18.54 -11.93 -18.58
CA THR A 357 -17.13 -12.32 -18.36
C THR A 357 -16.18 -11.13 -18.36
N MET A 358 -16.68 -9.89 -18.55
CA MET A 358 -15.87 -8.69 -18.40
C MET A 358 -15.43 -8.48 -16.94
N ASP A 359 -14.17 -8.06 -16.75
CA ASP A 359 -13.64 -7.84 -15.41
C ASP A 359 -14.09 -6.48 -14.86
N ASP A 360 -14.60 -6.45 -13.64
CA ASP A 360 -14.83 -5.20 -12.91
C ASP A 360 -13.49 -4.62 -12.43
N ARG A 361 -13.16 -3.41 -12.88
CA ARG A 361 -11.95 -2.68 -12.48
C ARG A 361 -12.03 -2.16 -11.06
N ASP A 362 -13.24 -1.97 -10.54
CA ASP A 362 -13.43 -1.38 -9.23
C ASP A 362 -13.38 -2.43 -8.11
N TYR A 363 -13.63 -3.71 -8.44
CA TYR A 363 -13.51 -4.84 -7.54
C TYR A 363 -12.18 -4.85 -6.75
N VAL A 364 -12.27 -4.89 -5.42
CA VAL A 364 -11.11 -4.71 -4.53
C VAL A 364 -10.04 -5.79 -4.72
N GLY A 365 -10.42 -7.04 -5.06
CA GLY A 365 -9.44 -8.10 -5.33
C GLY A 365 -8.56 -7.84 -6.58
N ASN A 366 -8.99 -6.94 -7.47
CA ASN A 366 -8.21 -6.45 -8.61
C ASN A 366 -7.38 -5.20 -8.27
N LYS A 367 -7.45 -4.73 -7.03
CA LYS A 367 -6.70 -3.58 -6.53
C LYS A 367 -5.65 -4.01 -5.51
N ARG A 368 -4.66 -3.15 -5.31
CA ARG A 368 -3.57 -3.29 -4.36
C ARG A 368 -3.34 -1.97 -3.66
N LEU A 369 -3.04 -2.07 -2.37
CA LEU A 369 -2.69 -0.95 -1.52
C LEU A 369 -1.17 -0.85 -1.43
N GLU A 370 -0.58 0.18 -2.05
CA GLU A 370 0.83 0.48 -1.87
C GLU A 370 1.04 1.23 -0.54
N LEU A 371 1.79 0.61 0.36
CA LEU A 371 2.12 1.14 1.69
C LEU A 371 3.37 2.04 1.65
N SER A 372 3.66 2.68 2.78
CA SER A 372 4.80 3.59 2.97
C SER A 372 6.15 2.98 2.60
N GLY A 373 6.42 1.73 3.00
CA GLY A 373 7.69 1.06 2.73
C GLY A 373 7.90 0.79 1.25
N GLN A 374 6.87 0.31 0.54
CA GLN A 374 6.93 0.08 -0.91
C GLN A 374 7.14 1.37 -1.70
N LEU A 375 6.49 2.47 -1.28
CA LEU A 375 6.72 3.77 -1.89
C LEU A 375 8.17 4.21 -1.68
N ILE A 376 8.65 4.23 -0.44
CA ILE A 376 10.04 4.63 -0.14
C ILE A 376 11.05 3.75 -0.88
N SER A 377 10.76 2.45 -1.04
CA SER A 377 11.56 1.53 -1.84
C SER A 377 11.73 2.02 -3.28
N LEU A 378 10.64 2.40 -3.96
CA LEU A 378 10.69 2.94 -5.33
C LEU A 378 11.47 4.25 -5.43
N LEU A 379 11.30 5.13 -4.43
CA LEU A 379 12.01 6.41 -4.39
C LEU A 379 13.52 6.21 -4.15
N PHE A 380 13.88 5.34 -3.20
CA PHE A 380 15.26 5.00 -2.93
C PHE A 380 15.93 4.37 -4.16
N GLU A 381 15.24 3.46 -4.86
CA GLU A 381 15.77 2.84 -6.08
C GLU A 381 16.08 3.88 -7.17
N ASP A 382 15.19 4.84 -7.42
CA ASP A 382 15.42 5.89 -8.42
C ASP A 382 16.58 6.81 -8.03
N LEU A 383 16.65 7.22 -6.75
CA LEU A 383 17.73 8.04 -6.22
C LEU A 383 19.07 7.30 -6.26
N PHE A 384 19.08 6.02 -5.88
CA PHE A 384 20.27 5.17 -5.89
C PHE A 384 20.80 4.96 -7.31
N LYS A 385 19.94 4.63 -8.28
CA LYS A 385 20.35 4.52 -9.69
C LYS A 385 20.80 5.86 -10.28
N THR A 386 20.25 6.98 -9.81
CA THR A 386 20.68 8.33 -10.21
C THR A 386 22.05 8.67 -9.66
N MET A 387 22.31 8.31 -8.40
CA MET A 387 23.64 8.39 -7.79
C MET A 387 24.64 7.53 -8.57
N ILE A 388 24.31 6.27 -8.88
CA ILE A 388 25.16 5.38 -9.69
C ILE A 388 25.52 6.03 -11.03
N ALA A 389 24.53 6.57 -11.76
CA ALA A 389 24.77 7.21 -13.05
C ALA A 389 25.63 8.48 -12.94
N ASP A 390 25.50 9.25 -11.87
CA ASP A 390 26.33 10.43 -11.60
C ASP A 390 27.77 10.05 -11.20
N VAL A 391 27.93 8.99 -10.39
CA VAL A 391 29.23 8.41 -10.05
C VAL A 391 29.93 7.87 -11.30
N GLN A 392 29.22 7.11 -12.14
CA GLN A 392 29.77 6.58 -13.40
C GLN A 392 30.27 7.71 -14.32
N LYS A 393 29.46 8.76 -14.52
CA LYS A 393 29.85 9.93 -15.32
C LYS A 393 31.10 10.61 -14.77
N ARG A 394 31.24 10.71 -13.45
CA ARG A 394 32.45 11.30 -12.83
C ARG A 394 33.67 10.44 -12.99
N ILE A 395 33.54 9.13 -12.80
CA ILE A 395 34.61 8.17 -13.04
C ILE A 395 35.10 8.34 -14.49
N ASP A 396 34.18 8.35 -15.45
CA ASP A 396 34.50 8.51 -16.88
C ASP A 396 35.18 9.87 -17.19
N ILE A 397 34.69 10.98 -16.61
CA ILE A 397 35.31 12.30 -16.78
C ILE A 397 36.71 12.35 -16.15
N THR A 398 36.88 11.79 -14.96
CA THR A 398 38.17 11.78 -14.24
C THR A 398 39.18 10.93 -14.99
N ILE A 399 38.79 9.77 -15.50
CA ILE A 399 39.64 8.92 -16.36
C ILE A 399 40.04 9.66 -17.63
N THR A 400 39.14 10.44 -18.22
CA THR A 400 39.43 11.21 -19.45
C THR A 400 40.33 12.43 -19.20
N LYS A 401 40.20 13.10 -18.05
CA LYS A 401 40.88 14.37 -17.73
C LYS A 401 42.20 14.24 -16.96
N GLN A 402 42.37 13.21 -16.14
CA GLN A 402 43.57 13.08 -15.31
C GLN A 402 44.76 12.50 -16.10
N SER A 403 45.96 13.06 -15.88
CA SER A 403 47.22 12.45 -16.29
C SER A 403 47.30 11.01 -15.78
N ARG A 404 47.84 10.09 -16.59
CA ARG A 404 47.95 8.65 -16.31
C ARG A 404 48.55 8.32 -14.93
N SER A 405 49.29 9.25 -14.31
CA SER A 405 49.99 9.08 -13.02
C SER A 405 49.21 9.50 -11.76
N SER A 406 48.03 10.13 -11.88
CA SER A 406 47.24 10.56 -10.71
C SER A 406 46.47 9.38 -10.10
N ARG A 407 46.61 9.17 -8.78
CA ARG A 407 45.79 8.19 -8.05
C ARG A 407 44.35 8.67 -8.00
N PHE A 408 43.40 7.85 -8.44
CA PHE A 408 41.98 8.13 -8.27
C PHE A 408 41.43 7.35 -7.08
N ASP A 409 40.66 8.03 -6.22
CA ASP A 409 39.90 7.41 -5.14
C ASP A 409 38.40 7.53 -5.45
N ILE A 410 37.83 6.43 -5.97
CA ILE A 410 36.44 6.38 -6.42
C ILE A 410 35.48 6.58 -5.24
N ALA A 411 35.88 6.22 -4.02
CA ALA A 411 35.07 6.36 -2.82
C ALA A 411 34.71 7.82 -2.52
N GLN A 412 35.54 8.80 -2.91
CA GLN A 412 35.25 10.22 -2.71
C GLN A 412 34.03 10.71 -3.51
N PHE A 413 33.69 10.04 -4.62
CA PHE A 413 32.56 10.43 -5.44
C PHE A 413 31.21 10.02 -4.86
N LEU A 414 31.19 9.11 -3.88
CA LEU A 414 29.98 8.62 -3.22
C LEU A 414 29.41 9.59 -2.17
N VAL A 415 30.20 10.54 -1.67
CA VAL A 415 29.86 11.39 -0.50
C VAL A 415 28.94 12.56 -0.87
N LYS A 416 28.12 12.46 -1.92
CA LYS A 416 27.19 13.54 -2.29
C LYS A 416 25.76 13.25 -1.81
N ASP A 417 25.13 14.25 -1.19
CA ASP A 417 23.78 14.21 -0.59
C ASP A 417 22.61 14.09 -1.59
N ILE A 418 22.78 13.40 -2.72
CA ILE A 418 21.71 13.17 -3.70
C ILE A 418 20.56 12.40 -3.05
N ILE A 419 20.87 11.35 -2.28
CA ILE A 419 19.88 10.51 -1.60
C ILE A 419 19.19 11.30 -0.48
N THR A 420 19.98 11.94 0.39
CA THR A 420 19.46 12.72 1.53
C THR A 420 18.49 13.82 1.06
N ASN A 421 18.94 14.67 0.14
CA ASN A 421 18.12 15.79 -0.37
C ASN A 421 16.92 15.30 -1.18
N GLY A 422 17.08 14.20 -1.94
CA GLY A 422 15.99 13.59 -2.70
C GLY A 422 14.86 13.08 -1.82
N LEU A 423 15.21 12.31 -0.77
CA LEU A 423 14.25 11.77 0.19
C LEU A 423 13.57 12.89 0.99
N GLU A 424 14.35 13.84 1.51
CA GLU A 424 13.82 14.96 2.29
C GLU A 424 12.87 15.84 1.46
N ARG A 425 13.24 16.16 0.22
CA ARG A 425 12.40 16.94 -0.70
C ARG A 425 11.10 16.22 -1.03
N ALA A 426 11.16 14.92 -1.37
CA ALA A 426 9.97 14.15 -1.73
C ALA A 426 8.98 14.02 -0.57
N LEU A 427 9.48 13.79 0.66
CA LEU A 427 8.64 13.70 1.87
C LEU A 427 8.11 15.07 2.31
N SER A 428 8.90 16.13 2.21
CA SER A 428 8.48 17.49 2.60
C SER A 428 7.40 18.03 1.67
N THR A 429 7.61 17.91 0.36
CA THR A 429 6.71 18.48 -0.67
C THR A 429 5.53 17.58 -1.01
N GLY A 430 5.64 16.26 -0.78
CA GLY A 430 4.65 15.28 -1.19
C GLY A 430 4.55 15.04 -2.69
N ASN A 431 5.49 15.60 -3.47
CA ASN A 431 5.58 15.40 -4.91
C ASN A 431 6.69 14.40 -5.23
N TRP A 432 6.28 13.31 -5.87
CA TRP A 432 7.12 12.16 -6.18
C TRP A 432 7.23 12.05 -7.71
N ASP A 433 8.25 12.72 -8.25
CA ASP A 433 8.52 12.77 -9.68
C ASP A 433 9.64 11.77 -10.05
N LEU A 434 9.25 10.49 -10.20
CA LEU A 434 10.16 9.43 -10.60
C LEU A 434 10.22 9.36 -12.12
N LYS A 435 11.24 9.99 -12.71
CA LYS A 435 11.41 10.06 -14.18
C LYS A 435 11.55 8.68 -14.81
N ARG A 436 12.27 7.74 -14.16
CA ARG A 436 12.48 6.38 -14.67
C ARG A 436 11.17 5.59 -14.81
N PHE A 437 10.30 5.72 -13.82
CA PHE A 437 9.00 5.05 -13.80
C PHE A 437 7.90 5.84 -14.51
N LYS A 438 8.24 6.98 -15.14
CA LYS A 438 7.28 7.94 -15.74
C LYS A 438 6.10 8.23 -14.80
N MET A 439 6.42 8.36 -13.52
CA MET A 439 5.44 8.47 -12.46
C MET A 439 5.60 9.83 -11.80
N SER A 440 4.58 10.68 -11.94
CA SER A 440 4.46 11.93 -11.20
C SER A 440 3.24 11.79 -10.30
N ARG A 441 3.47 11.53 -9.01
CA ARG A 441 2.41 11.51 -8.00
C ARG A 441 2.51 12.76 -7.14
N LYS A 442 1.38 13.42 -6.92
CA LYS A 442 1.28 14.61 -6.07
C LYS A 442 0.45 14.28 -4.83
N GLY A 443 0.81 14.86 -3.69
CA GLY A 443 0.07 14.69 -2.44
C GLY A 443 0.21 13.31 -1.80
N VAL A 444 1.32 12.60 -2.07
CA VAL A 444 1.60 11.28 -1.48
C VAL A 444 1.85 11.39 0.01
N SER A 445 2.63 12.39 0.43
CA SER A 445 2.80 12.76 1.83
C SER A 445 1.98 14.00 2.19
N GLN A 446 1.39 13.99 3.38
CA GLN A 446 0.60 15.08 3.93
C GLN A 446 1.05 15.39 5.36
N VAL A 447 0.76 16.60 5.84
CA VAL A 447 1.01 16.95 7.24
C VAL A 447 0.00 16.19 8.11
N LEU A 448 0.48 15.54 9.17
CA LEU A 448 -0.39 14.80 10.08
C LEU A 448 -1.41 15.74 10.73
N ALA A 449 -2.67 15.32 10.77
CA ALA A 449 -3.77 16.16 11.26
C ALA A 449 -3.89 16.01 12.78
N ARG A 450 -3.24 16.90 13.54
CA ARG A 450 -3.22 16.92 15.01
C ARG A 450 -4.36 17.76 15.62
N LEU A 451 -5.57 17.68 15.06
CA LEU A 451 -6.74 18.34 15.66
C LEU A 451 -7.24 17.59 16.90
N SER A 452 -7.28 16.25 16.79
CA SER A 452 -7.61 15.34 17.88
C SER A 452 -6.81 14.05 17.73
N PHE A 453 -6.82 13.23 18.78
CA PHE A 453 -6.22 11.89 18.73
C PHE A 453 -6.82 11.03 17.60
N ILE A 454 -8.15 11.08 17.45
CA ILE A 454 -8.89 10.37 16.40
C ILE A 454 -8.56 10.90 15.01
N ALA A 455 -8.37 12.22 14.87
CA ALA A 455 -7.98 12.82 13.60
C ALA A 455 -6.64 12.24 13.11
N SER A 456 -5.71 12.03 14.06
CA SER A 456 -4.39 11.47 13.78
C SER A 456 -4.53 10.02 13.31
N LEU A 457 -5.24 9.18 14.07
CA LEU A 457 -5.49 7.78 13.73
C LEU A 457 -6.22 7.61 12.39
N GLY A 458 -7.31 8.36 12.17
CA GLY A 458 -8.07 8.35 10.92
C GLY A 458 -7.32 8.97 9.73
N HIS A 459 -6.19 9.63 9.95
CA HIS A 459 -5.28 10.04 8.88
C HIS A 459 -4.30 8.92 8.52
N MET A 460 -3.85 8.14 9.50
CA MET A 460 -2.94 7.00 9.29
C MET A 460 -3.61 5.85 8.53
N THR A 461 -4.90 5.60 8.76
CA THR A 461 -5.66 4.51 8.10
C THR A 461 -6.25 4.91 6.75
N ARG A 462 -5.91 6.11 6.25
CA ARG A 462 -6.53 6.70 5.07
C ARG A 462 -5.91 6.18 3.78
N ILE A 463 -6.77 5.78 2.86
CA ILE A 463 -6.43 5.34 1.51
C ILE A 463 -6.76 6.47 0.52
N SER A 464 -5.77 6.81 -0.30
CA SER A 464 -5.89 7.75 -1.40
C SER A 464 -5.95 6.97 -2.73
N PRO A 465 -6.85 7.33 -3.65
CA PRO A 465 -6.92 6.68 -4.94
C PRO A 465 -5.91 7.30 -5.92
N GLN A 466 -5.56 6.53 -6.95
CA GLN A 466 -4.77 7.01 -8.09
C GLN A 466 -5.56 7.95 -9.02
N LEU A 467 -6.90 7.86 -9.03
CA LEU A 467 -7.75 8.64 -9.93
C LEU A 467 -7.77 10.13 -9.55
N MET A 468 -7.66 11.00 -10.56
CA MET A 468 -7.78 12.44 -10.37
C MET A 468 -9.19 12.80 -9.91
N LYS A 469 -9.27 13.57 -8.82
CA LYS A 469 -10.52 14.00 -8.15
C LYS A 469 -11.48 14.74 -9.09
N SER A 470 -10.95 15.43 -10.10
CA SER A 470 -11.71 16.22 -11.09
C SER A 470 -12.64 15.39 -11.98
N ARG A 471 -12.42 14.07 -12.09
CA ARG A 471 -13.32 13.21 -12.87
C ARG A 471 -14.58 12.89 -12.05
N LYS A 472 -15.72 13.41 -12.50
CA LYS A 472 -17.06 13.12 -11.96
C LYS A 472 -17.58 11.79 -12.50
N VAL A 473 -16.98 10.68 -12.06
CA VAL A 473 -17.45 9.31 -12.38
C VAL A 473 -18.02 8.69 -11.13
N SER A 474 -19.23 8.14 -11.21
CA SER A 474 -19.94 7.52 -10.07
C SER A 474 -19.45 6.12 -9.75
N GLY A 475 -19.07 5.32 -10.76
CA GLY A 475 -18.62 3.92 -10.62
C GLY A 475 -17.64 3.68 -9.46
N PRO A 476 -16.42 4.25 -9.48
CA PRO A 476 -15.42 4.02 -8.44
C PRO A 476 -15.75 4.67 -7.08
N ARG A 477 -16.75 5.56 -7.04
CA ARG A 477 -17.17 6.28 -5.82
C ARG A 477 -18.27 5.54 -5.07
N ALA A 478 -19.04 4.71 -5.77
CA ALA A 478 -20.05 3.89 -5.14
C ALA A 478 -19.39 2.86 -4.21
N LEU A 479 -20.04 2.59 -3.07
CA LEU A 479 -19.62 1.52 -2.18
C LEU A 479 -19.86 0.19 -2.87
N GLN A 480 -18.80 -0.60 -3.01
CA GLN A 480 -18.90 -1.92 -3.62
C GLN A 480 -19.03 -3.01 -2.55
N PRO A 481 -19.81 -4.07 -2.79
CA PRO A 481 -19.93 -5.20 -1.87
C PRO A 481 -18.59 -5.89 -1.56
N SER A 482 -17.64 -5.88 -2.50
CA SER A 482 -16.29 -6.43 -2.33
C SER A 482 -15.45 -5.71 -1.27
N GLN A 483 -15.93 -4.59 -0.72
CA GLN A 483 -15.29 -3.85 0.37
C GLN A 483 -15.69 -4.36 1.76
N TRP A 484 -16.63 -5.31 1.85
CA TRP A 484 -17.13 -5.85 3.12
C TRP A 484 -16.01 -6.34 4.03
N GLY A 485 -15.94 -5.81 5.26
CA GLY A 485 -14.91 -6.16 6.24
C GLY A 485 -13.50 -5.64 5.93
N MET A 486 -13.25 -5.10 4.74
CA MET A 486 -11.94 -4.58 4.31
C MET A 486 -11.84 -3.06 4.43
N LEU A 487 -12.89 -2.33 4.02
CA LEU A 487 -12.94 -0.88 4.08
C LEU A 487 -14.17 -0.44 4.87
N CYS A 488 -14.04 0.67 5.58
CA CYS A 488 -15.15 1.25 6.33
C CYS A 488 -16.21 1.79 5.35
N PRO A 489 -17.50 1.40 5.49
CA PRO A 489 -18.57 1.87 4.60
C PRO A 489 -18.96 3.33 4.85
N CYS A 490 -18.73 3.86 6.06
CA CYS A 490 -19.17 5.20 6.46
C CYS A 490 -18.05 6.26 6.42
N ASP A 491 -16.79 5.87 6.59
CA ASP A 491 -15.70 6.83 6.75
C ASP A 491 -15.13 7.32 5.41
N THR A 492 -15.93 8.14 4.73
CA THR A 492 -15.58 8.90 3.53
C THR A 492 -15.86 10.39 3.76
N PRO A 493 -14.99 11.31 3.31
CA PRO A 493 -15.30 12.74 3.37
C PRO A 493 -16.44 13.09 2.41
N GLU A 494 -17.20 14.12 2.75
CA GLU A 494 -18.18 14.74 1.86
C GLU A 494 -17.49 15.61 0.78
N GLY A 495 -18.18 15.85 -0.34
CA GLY A 495 -17.71 16.72 -1.42
C GLY A 495 -16.92 15.97 -2.51
N GLU A 496 -15.93 16.64 -3.11
CA GLU A 496 -15.20 16.11 -4.28
C GLU A 496 -14.45 14.80 -3.99
N SER A 497 -14.09 14.56 -2.73
CA SER A 497 -13.35 13.35 -2.32
C SER A 497 -14.27 12.19 -1.89
N CYS A 498 -15.59 12.34 -1.99
CA CYS A 498 -16.56 11.32 -1.63
C CYS A 498 -16.39 10.03 -2.46
N GLY A 499 -16.28 8.90 -1.76
CA GLY A 499 -16.07 7.56 -2.34
C GLY A 499 -14.67 7.31 -2.88
N LEU A 500 -13.84 8.36 -2.96
CA LEU A 500 -12.45 8.29 -3.43
C LEU A 500 -11.49 8.08 -2.26
N VAL A 501 -11.61 8.91 -1.23
CA VAL A 501 -10.82 8.76 -0.01
C VAL A 501 -11.56 7.81 0.92
N LYS A 502 -10.91 6.69 1.26
CA LYS A 502 -11.48 5.61 2.06
C LYS A 502 -10.63 5.37 3.29
N ASN A 503 -11.17 4.61 4.26
CA ASN A 503 -10.43 4.19 5.44
C ASN A 503 -10.55 2.68 5.61
N LEU A 504 -9.50 2.07 6.14
CA LEU A 504 -9.49 0.65 6.48
C LEU A 504 -10.51 0.34 7.58
N ALA A 505 -11.10 -0.85 7.52
CA ALA A 505 -11.90 -1.39 8.61
C ALA A 505 -10.99 -1.86 9.77
N LEU A 506 -11.57 -2.12 10.94
CA LEU A 506 -10.81 -2.32 12.18
C LEU A 506 -9.93 -3.59 12.14
N MET A 507 -10.47 -4.69 11.60
CA MET A 507 -9.82 -6.01 11.61
C MET A 507 -9.25 -6.36 10.23
N THR A 508 -8.39 -5.49 9.72
CA THR A 508 -7.80 -5.63 8.38
C THR A 508 -6.29 -5.65 8.43
N HIS A 509 -5.70 -6.42 7.54
CA HIS A 509 -4.27 -6.52 7.36
C HIS A 509 -3.91 -6.33 5.90
N VAL A 510 -2.82 -5.62 5.63
CA VAL A 510 -2.29 -5.44 4.27
C VAL A 510 -1.03 -6.28 4.13
N THR A 511 -1.01 -7.17 3.15
CA THR A 511 0.07 -8.15 2.96
C THR A 511 1.37 -7.50 2.51
N THR A 512 2.50 -8.10 2.89
CA THR A 512 3.82 -7.83 2.33
C THR A 512 4.20 -8.88 1.29
N ASP A 513 5.20 -8.62 0.46
CA ASP A 513 5.66 -9.55 -0.57
C ASP A 513 6.36 -10.78 0.04
N GLU A 514 5.89 -11.97 -0.29
CA GLU A 514 6.51 -13.26 0.03
C GLU A 514 7.26 -13.86 -1.17
N GLU A 515 8.19 -14.78 -0.92
CA GLU A 515 8.96 -15.43 -1.99
C GLU A 515 8.11 -16.42 -2.80
N GLU A 516 8.17 -16.31 -4.13
CA GLU A 516 7.35 -17.11 -5.04
C GLU A 516 7.93 -18.51 -5.31
N ASN A 517 9.26 -18.66 -5.31
CA ASN A 517 9.93 -19.90 -5.72
C ASN A 517 9.48 -21.14 -4.91
N PRO A 518 9.40 -21.10 -3.57
CA PRO A 518 8.93 -22.26 -2.79
C PRO A 518 7.49 -22.67 -3.14
N LEU A 519 6.63 -21.70 -3.46
CA LEU A 519 5.25 -21.94 -3.86
C LEU A 519 5.18 -22.61 -5.23
N ILE A 520 6.00 -22.18 -6.17
CA ILE A 520 6.08 -22.76 -7.51
C ILE A 520 6.51 -24.23 -7.42
N THR A 521 7.56 -24.53 -6.66
CA THR A 521 8.02 -25.92 -6.45
C THR A 521 6.92 -26.77 -5.83
N LEU A 522 6.21 -26.24 -4.83
CA LEU A 522 5.11 -26.94 -4.19
C LEU A 522 3.96 -27.24 -5.16
N CYS A 523 3.62 -26.31 -6.07
CA CYS A 523 2.60 -26.51 -7.09
C CYS A 523 2.93 -27.73 -7.96
N TYR A 524 4.18 -27.86 -8.42
CA TYR A 524 4.62 -29.03 -9.18
C TYR A 524 4.56 -30.32 -8.35
N CYS A 525 4.96 -30.28 -7.07
CA CYS A 525 4.84 -31.44 -6.18
C CYS A 525 3.39 -31.92 -5.95
N LEU A 526 2.43 -31.00 -6.02
CA LEU A 526 0.99 -31.31 -5.90
C LEU A 526 0.36 -31.80 -7.21
N GLY A 527 1.15 -31.97 -8.27
CA GLY A 527 0.71 -32.56 -9.54
C GLY A 527 0.29 -31.56 -10.61
N VAL A 528 0.77 -30.31 -10.55
CA VAL A 528 0.63 -29.37 -11.68
C VAL A 528 1.50 -29.84 -12.84
N GLU A 529 0.88 -30.05 -14.00
CA GLU A 529 1.56 -30.39 -15.25
C GLU A 529 2.19 -29.13 -15.85
N ASP A 530 3.48 -29.20 -16.20
CA ASP A 530 4.24 -28.05 -16.69
C ASP A 530 3.79 -27.56 -18.06
N LEU A 531 3.88 -26.26 -18.28
CA LEU A 531 3.41 -25.58 -19.49
C LEU A 531 4.12 -26.06 -20.75
N GLU A 532 5.42 -26.37 -20.66
CA GLU A 532 6.24 -26.80 -21.80
C GLU A 532 5.87 -28.21 -22.32
N LEU A 533 5.16 -29.00 -21.52
CA LEU A 533 4.72 -30.34 -21.90
C LEU A 533 3.35 -30.36 -22.60
N LEU A 534 2.63 -29.24 -22.56
CA LEU A 534 1.26 -29.14 -23.05
C LEU A 534 1.24 -28.67 -24.50
N SER A 535 0.46 -29.36 -25.32
CA SER A 535 0.09 -28.86 -26.65
C SER A 535 -0.91 -27.69 -26.55
N GLY A 536 -0.98 -26.84 -27.58
CA GLY A 536 -1.94 -25.73 -27.62
C GLY A 536 -3.39 -26.18 -27.43
N GLU A 537 -3.72 -27.38 -27.92
CA GLU A 537 -5.05 -27.98 -27.80
C GLU A 537 -5.40 -28.40 -26.35
N GLU A 538 -4.39 -28.81 -25.58
CA GLU A 538 -4.57 -29.24 -24.19
C GLU A 538 -4.74 -28.05 -23.24
N LEU A 539 -4.46 -26.81 -23.66
CA LEU A 539 -4.56 -25.65 -22.78
C LEU A 539 -5.98 -25.45 -22.22
N HIS A 540 -7.00 -25.68 -23.06
CA HIS A 540 -8.41 -25.44 -22.75
C HIS A 540 -9.26 -26.72 -22.69
N THR A 541 -8.66 -27.87 -22.36
CA THR A 541 -9.42 -29.13 -22.22
C THR A 541 -10.49 -29.01 -21.13
N PRO A 542 -11.73 -29.49 -21.37
CA PRO A 542 -12.76 -29.52 -20.35
C PRO A 542 -12.29 -30.35 -19.14
N ASN A 543 -12.69 -29.95 -17.93
CA ASN A 543 -12.36 -30.56 -16.62
C ASN A 543 -10.94 -30.32 -16.09
N SER A 544 -10.21 -29.33 -16.63
CA SER A 544 -8.85 -29.06 -16.18
C SER A 544 -8.55 -27.58 -16.21
N PHE A 545 -7.95 -27.10 -15.13
CA PHE A 545 -7.85 -25.67 -14.84
C PHE A 545 -6.39 -25.23 -14.96
N LEU A 546 -6.19 -24.02 -15.47
CA LEU A 546 -4.88 -23.39 -15.48
C LEU A 546 -4.53 -22.96 -14.05
N VAL A 547 -3.26 -23.08 -13.66
CA VAL A 547 -2.76 -22.61 -12.38
C VAL A 547 -1.89 -21.37 -12.60
N MET A 548 -2.29 -20.25 -12.01
CA MET A 548 -1.59 -18.98 -12.12
C MET A 548 -1.05 -18.53 -10.75
N VAL A 549 0.24 -18.23 -10.66
CA VAL A 549 0.89 -17.67 -9.46
C VAL A 549 1.30 -16.22 -9.74
N ASN A 550 0.74 -15.25 -9.01
CA ASN A 550 1.01 -13.81 -9.19
C ASN A 550 0.94 -13.31 -10.65
N GLY A 551 0.10 -13.96 -11.47
CA GLY A 551 -0.07 -13.66 -12.90
C GLY A 551 0.88 -14.40 -13.84
N LEU A 552 1.78 -15.26 -13.35
CA LEU A 552 2.52 -16.21 -14.17
C LEU A 552 1.71 -17.49 -14.35
N ILE A 553 1.58 -17.98 -15.59
CA ILE A 553 0.95 -19.28 -15.86
C ILE A 553 2.01 -20.35 -15.61
N LEU A 554 1.79 -21.21 -14.61
CA LEU A 554 2.70 -22.32 -14.32
C LEU A 554 2.38 -23.54 -15.17
N GLY A 555 1.11 -23.84 -15.34
CA GLY A 555 0.69 -25.12 -15.89
C GLY A 555 -0.77 -25.42 -15.64
N LYS A 556 -1.11 -26.70 -15.58
CA LYS A 556 -2.49 -27.17 -15.54
C LYS A 556 -2.70 -28.25 -14.48
N HIS A 557 -3.93 -28.33 -13.97
CA HIS A 557 -4.32 -29.35 -13.00
C HIS A 557 -5.71 -29.92 -13.30
N ARG A 558 -5.84 -31.25 -13.23
CA ARG A 558 -7.10 -31.97 -13.55
C ARG A 558 -8.14 -31.95 -12.43
N ARG A 559 -7.72 -31.75 -11.17
CA ARG A 559 -8.61 -31.74 -9.98
C ARG A 559 -8.45 -30.45 -9.18
N PRO A 560 -8.96 -29.29 -9.65
CA PRO A 560 -8.68 -27.98 -9.06
C PRO A 560 -9.10 -27.85 -7.59
N GLN A 561 -10.26 -28.37 -7.21
CA GLN A 561 -10.75 -28.29 -5.83
C GLN A 561 -9.86 -29.08 -4.86
N HIS A 562 -9.44 -30.29 -5.23
CA HIS A 562 -8.51 -31.08 -4.41
C HIS A 562 -7.16 -30.38 -4.23
N PHE A 563 -6.65 -29.76 -5.29
CA PHE A 563 -5.42 -28.96 -5.25
C PHE A 563 -5.57 -27.74 -4.33
N ALA A 564 -6.67 -26.99 -4.46
CA ALA A 564 -6.93 -25.83 -3.61
C ALA A 564 -7.06 -26.21 -2.13
N ASP A 565 -7.77 -27.29 -1.82
CA ASP A 565 -7.92 -27.79 -0.46
C ASP A 565 -6.60 -28.31 0.13
N ALA A 566 -5.76 -28.95 -0.69
CA ALA A 566 -4.42 -29.37 -0.28
C ALA A 566 -3.54 -28.17 0.08
N MET A 567 -3.54 -27.13 -0.76
CA MET A 567 -2.82 -25.87 -0.50
C MET A 567 -3.32 -25.19 0.77
N ARG A 568 -4.64 -25.06 0.96
CA ARG A 568 -5.24 -24.49 2.18
C ARG A 568 -4.88 -25.29 3.42
N LYS A 569 -4.87 -26.63 3.36
CA LYS A 569 -4.43 -27.49 4.47
C LYS A 569 -2.97 -27.28 4.83
N LEU A 570 -2.09 -27.13 3.84
CA LEU A 570 -0.67 -26.84 4.06
C LEU A 570 -0.46 -25.44 4.68
N ARG A 571 -1.25 -24.44 4.25
CA ARG A 571 -1.29 -23.11 4.89
C ARG A 571 -1.73 -23.20 6.35
N ARG A 572 -2.84 -23.89 6.63
CA ARG A 572 -3.37 -24.09 7.99
C ARG A 572 -2.43 -24.88 8.91
N ALA A 573 -1.51 -25.67 8.35
CA ALA A 573 -0.47 -26.38 9.09
C ALA A 573 0.85 -25.57 9.22
N GLY A 574 0.86 -24.30 8.79
CA GLY A 574 2.02 -23.41 8.86
C GLY A 574 3.18 -23.79 7.93
N LYS A 575 2.94 -24.60 6.87
CA LYS A 575 3.97 -24.98 5.88
C LYS A 575 4.11 -23.96 4.75
N ILE A 576 3.06 -23.18 4.53
CA ILE A 576 3.00 -22.09 3.56
C ILE A 576 2.73 -20.80 4.35
N GLY A 577 3.12 -19.65 3.80
CA GLY A 577 2.80 -18.34 4.37
C GLY A 577 1.29 -18.17 4.62
N GLU A 578 0.95 -17.60 5.77
CA GLU A 578 -0.42 -17.41 6.25
C GLU A 578 -1.27 -16.51 5.32
N PHE A 579 -0.62 -15.69 4.50
CA PHE A 579 -1.27 -14.75 3.58
C PHE A 579 -1.40 -15.27 2.15
N VAL A 580 -0.89 -16.46 1.84
CA VAL A 580 -1.02 -17.02 0.49
C VAL A 580 -2.48 -17.37 0.23
N SER A 581 -3.09 -16.68 -0.73
CA SER A 581 -4.50 -16.89 -1.10
C SER A 581 -4.62 -17.88 -2.24
N VAL A 582 -5.65 -18.72 -2.19
CA VAL A 582 -6.00 -19.67 -3.25
C VAL A 582 -7.46 -19.50 -3.66
N PHE A 583 -7.66 -18.97 -4.87
CA PHE A 583 -8.96 -18.69 -5.45
C PHE A 583 -9.21 -19.57 -6.68
N VAL A 584 -10.26 -20.39 -6.63
CA VAL A 584 -10.71 -21.22 -7.75
C VAL A 584 -11.81 -20.46 -8.49
N ASN A 585 -11.52 -20.04 -9.72
CA ASN A 585 -12.48 -19.41 -10.60
C ASN A 585 -13.05 -20.42 -11.60
N GLU A 586 -14.28 -20.85 -11.36
CA GLU A 586 -14.97 -21.82 -12.22
C GLU A 586 -15.34 -21.23 -13.58
N LYS A 587 -15.67 -19.93 -13.66
CA LYS A 587 -16.04 -19.27 -14.92
C LYS A 587 -14.86 -19.17 -15.90
N GLN A 588 -13.67 -18.94 -15.36
CA GLN A 588 -12.45 -18.80 -16.15
C GLN A 588 -11.66 -20.12 -16.29
N HIS A 589 -12.06 -21.17 -15.56
CA HIS A 589 -11.29 -22.41 -15.41
C HIS A 589 -9.83 -22.17 -14.99
N VAL A 590 -9.62 -21.29 -14.00
CA VAL A 590 -8.30 -20.92 -13.49
C VAL A 590 -8.28 -21.01 -11.96
N VAL A 591 -7.20 -21.58 -11.42
CA VAL A 591 -6.83 -21.47 -10.01
C VAL A 591 -5.79 -20.37 -9.87
N TYR A 592 -6.15 -19.29 -9.18
CA TYR A 592 -5.27 -18.19 -8.85
C TYR A 592 -4.63 -18.40 -7.48
N ILE A 593 -3.31 -18.30 -7.44
CA ILE A 593 -2.51 -18.30 -6.23
C ILE A 593 -1.86 -16.93 -6.13
N ALA A 594 -2.10 -16.24 -5.01
CA ALA A 594 -1.58 -14.91 -4.78
C ALA A 594 -0.71 -14.88 -3.53
N SER A 595 0.56 -14.51 -3.70
CA SER A 595 1.53 -14.23 -2.64
C SER A 595 2.06 -12.79 -2.71
N ASP A 596 1.50 -11.96 -3.59
CA ASP A 596 1.88 -10.58 -3.76
C ASP A 596 1.45 -9.67 -2.60
N GLY A 597 2.23 -8.63 -2.36
CA GLY A 597 1.98 -7.61 -1.35
C GLY A 597 0.91 -6.59 -1.76
N GLY A 598 0.35 -5.92 -0.77
CA GLY A 598 -0.69 -4.90 -0.95
C GLY A 598 -2.10 -5.46 -1.10
N ARG A 599 -2.32 -6.77 -0.88
CA ARG A 599 -3.66 -7.33 -0.75
C ARG A 599 -4.23 -6.98 0.61
N VAL A 600 -5.54 -6.76 0.67
CA VAL A 600 -6.25 -6.58 1.94
C VAL A 600 -6.81 -7.93 2.33
N CYS A 601 -6.50 -8.34 3.56
CA CYS A 601 -6.96 -9.56 4.17
C CYS A 601 -7.67 -9.27 5.48
N ARG A 602 -8.57 -10.16 5.87
CA ARG A 602 -9.17 -10.17 7.21
C ARG A 602 -9.12 -11.58 7.81
N PRO A 603 -8.89 -11.69 9.12
CA PRO A 603 -8.92 -12.96 9.82
C PRO A 603 -10.37 -13.43 10.05
N LEU A 604 -10.62 -14.72 9.82
CA LEU A 604 -11.91 -15.35 10.06
C LEU A 604 -11.73 -16.67 10.81
N VAL A 605 -12.76 -17.07 11.55
CA VAL A 605 -12.75 -18.36 12.26
C VAL A 605 -13.05 -19.47 11.27
N ILE A 606 -12.21 -20.50 11.24
CA ILE A 606 -12.44 -21.68 10.40
C ILE A 606 -13.60 -22.49 10.99
N ALA A 607 -14.55 -22.87 10.13
CA ALA A 607 -15.66 -23.74 10.49
C ALA A 607 -15.57 -25.06 9.71
N ASP A 608 -15.57 -26.18 10.42
CA ASP A 608 -15.68 -27.50 9.81
C ASP A 608 -17.15 -27.91 9.80
N LYS A 609 -17.76 -27.93 8.61
CA LYS A 609 -19.19 -28.25 8.42
C LYS A 609 -20.11 -27.38 9.29
N GLY A 610 -19.85 -26.08 9.34
CA GLY A 610 -20.59 -25.12 10.16
C GLY A 610 -20.25 -25.11 11.65
N ILE A 611 -19.37 -26.00 12.13
CA ILE A 611 -18.94 -26.01 13.53
C ILE A 611 -17.65 -25.21 13.66
N SER A 612 -17.68 -24.15 14.46
CA SER A 612 -16.49 -23.36 14.82
C SER A 612 -15.39 -24.25 15.41
N ARG A 613 -14.17 -24.14 14.89
CA ARG A 613 -12.98 -24.79 15.47
C ARG A 613 -12.59 -24.19 16.82
N ILE A 614 -12.91 -22.92 17.05
CA ILE A 614 -12.63 -22.25 18.32
C ILE A 614 -13.62 -22.76 19.37
N LYS A 615 -13.07 -23.29 20.47
CA LYS A 615 -13.81 -23.77 21.63
C LYS A 615 -13.52 -22.88 22.84
N GLU A 616 -14.32 -23.03 23.87
CA GLU A 616 -14.23 -22.22 25.09
C GLU A 616 -12.86 -22.33 25.79
N HIS A 617 -12.23 -23.51 25.79
CA HIS A 617 -10.91 -23.69 26.42
C HIS A 617 -9.81 -22.88 25.72
N HIS A 618 -9.83 -22.76 24.38
CA HIS A 618 -8.90 -21.90 23.65
C HIS A 618 -9.01 -20.44 24.11
N MET A 619 -10.23 -19.96 24.37
CA MET A 619 -10.44 -18.58 24.84
C MET A 619 -10.00 -18.40 26.30
N ARG A 620 -10.13 -19.43 27.15
CA ARG A 620 -9.58 -19.39 28.51
C ARG A 620 -8.05 -19.32 28.47
N GLU A 621 -7.41 -20.16 27.66
CA GLU A 621 -5.95 -20.15 27.49
C GLU A 621 -5.43 -18.82 26.90
N LEU A 622 -6.22 -18.17 26.03
CA LEU A 622 -5.93 -16.81 25.55
C LEU A 622 -6.01 -15.76 26.67
N MET A 623 -7.01 -15.85 27.55
CA MET A 623 -7.16 -14.93 28.69
C MET A 623 -6.07 -15.12 29.73
N ASP A 624 -5.64 -16.36 29.97
CA ASP A 624 -4.54 -16.71 30.87
C ASP A 624 -3.16 -16.33 30.28
N GLY A 625 -3.11 -15.91 29.01
CA GLY A 625 -1.88 -15.55 28.31
C GLY A 625 -1.01 -16.75 27.93
N ALA A 626 -1.56 -17.97 28.00
CA ALA A 626 -0.88 -19.19 27.58
C ALA A 626 -0.78 -19.32 26.05
N ARG A 627 -1.71 -18.68 25.32
CA ARG A 627 -1.70 -18.58 23.85
C ARG A 627 -1.73 -17.13 23.40
N THR A 628 -1.17 -16.90 22.23
CA THR A 628 -1.20 -15.62 21.49
C THR A 628 -2.08 -15.73 20.25
N PHE A 629 -2.38 -14.60 19.60
CA PHE A 629 -3.16 -14.62 18.36
C PHE A 629 -2.47 -15.43 17.24
N ASP A 630 -1.14 -15.42 17.17
CA ASP A 630 -0.39 -16.16 16.14
C ASP A 630 -0.48 -17.67 16.35
N ASP A 631 -0.62 -18.15 17.60
CA ASP A 631 -0.83 -19.58 17.88
C ASP A 631 -2.16 -20.08 17.30
N PHE A 632 -3.21 -19.24 17.30
CA PHE A 632 -4.49 -19.58 16.67
C PHE A 632 -4.38 -19.72 15.14
N LEU A 633 -3.43 -19.03 14.51
CA LEU A 633 -3.12 -19.18 13.08
C LEU A 633 -2.34 -20.48 12.85
N HIS A 634 -1.31 -20.75 13.65
CA HIS A 634 -0.47 -21.94 13.53
C HIS A 634 -1.23 -23.26 13.76
N GLU A 635 -2.22 -23.26 14.64
CA GLU A 635 -3.10 -24.41 14.88
C GLU A 635 -4.24 -24.53 13.85
N GLY A 636 -4.38 -23.57 12.94
CA GLY A 636 -5.44 -23.55 11.94
C GLY A 636 -6.85 -23.42 12.55
N LEU A 637 -6.98 -22.59 13.58
CA LEU A 637 -8.27 -22.18 14.17
C LEU A 637 -8.82 -20.93 13.47
N ILE A 638 -7.92 -20.02 13.10
CA ILE A 638 -8.18 -18.78 12.36
C ILE A 638 -7.34 -18.81 11.09
N GLU A 639 -7.85 -18.24 10.00
CA GLU A 639 -7.03 -17.95 8.83
C GLU A 639 -7.36 -16.59 8.23
N TYR A 640 -6.39 -16.01 7.51
CA TYR A 640 -6.59 -14.78 6.77
C TYR A 640 -7.17 -15.09 5.39
N LEU A 641 -8.30 -14.50 5.06
CA LEU A 641 -8.84 -14.52 3.71
C LEU A 641 -8.59 -13.19 3.02
N ASP A 642 -8.24 -13.26 1.73
CA ASP A 642 -8.27 -12.10 0.85
C ASP A 642 -9.60 -12.03 0.10
N VAL A 643 -9.85 -10.88 -0.53
CA VAL A 643 -11.11 -10.62 -1.25
C VAL A 643 -11.39 -11.66 -2.35
N ASN A 644 -10.36 -12.25 -2.97
CA ASN A 644 -10.57 -13.27 -4.01
C ASN A 644 -11.00 -14.61 -3.40
N GLU A 645 -10.33 -15.06 -2.34
CA GLU A 645 -10.65 -16.30 -1.64
C GLU A 645 -12.01 -16.24 -0.94
N GLU A 646 -12.43 -15.05 -0.49
CA GLU A 646 -13.78 -14.81 0.06
C GLU A 646 -14.89 -15.17 -0.92
N ASN A 647 -14.68 -15.05 -2.24
CA ASN A 647 -15.68 -15.49 -3.22
C ASN A 647 -15.89 -17.01 -3.25
N ASN A 648 -14.93 -17.80 -2.74
CA ASN A 648 -15.09 -19.24 -2.58
C ASN A 648 -15.57 -19.62 -1.17
N ALA A 649 -15.65 -18.67 -0.24
CA ALA A 649 -16.00 -18.93 1.15
C ALA A 649 -17.48 -18.60 1.42
N LEU A 650 -18.18 -19.50 2.09
CA LEU A 650 -19.46 -19.18 2.74
C LEU A 650 -19.17 -18.77 4.19
N ILE A 651 -19.46 -17.51 4.52
CA ILE A 651 -19.15 -16.88 5.80
C ILE A 651 -20.45 -16.60 6.56
N ALA A 652 -20.62 -17.20 7.73
CA ALA A 652 -21.75 -16.90 8.62
C ALA A 652 -21.42 -15.71 9.52
N LEU A 653 -22.37 -14.78 9.71
CA LEU A 653 -22.20 -13.62 10.59
C LEU A 653 -22.19 -14.05 12.07
N TYR A 654 -23.09 -14.98 12.42
CA TYR A 654 -23.22 -15.51 13.77
C TYR A 654 -23.17 -17.04 13.74
N GLU A 655 -22.73 -17.66 14.84
CA GLU A 655 -22.66 -19.12 14.95
C GLU A 655 -24.03 -19.79 14.84
N GLY A 656 -25.11 -19.09 15.24
CA GLY A 656 -26.48 -19.61 15.13
C GLY A 656 -27.00 -19.72 13.71
N GLU A 657 -26.40 -19.01 12.76
CA GLU A 657 -26.78 -18.99 11.33
C GLU A 657 -25.93 -19.96 10.49
N ALA A 658 -24.94 -20.62 11.10
CA ALA A 658 -24.02 -21.49 10.39
C ALA A 658 -24.73 -22.76 9.89
N THR A 659 -24.55 -23.05 8.61
CA THR A 659 -25.03 -24.27 7.95
C THR A 659 -23.87 -25.27 7.74
N PRO A 660 -24.14 -26.54 7.41
CA PRO A 660 -23.08 -27.51 7.10
C PRO A 660 -22.17 -27.12 5.93
N GLU A 661 -22.61 -26.19 5.08
CA GLU A 661 -21.82 -25.64 3.95
C GLU A 661 -20.96 -24.45 4.36
N THR A 662 -21.19 -23.88 5.55
CA THR A 662 -20.44 -22.74 6.07
C THR A 662 -18.98 -23.13 6.29
N THR A 663 -18.10 -22.38 5.64
CA THR A 663 -16.64 -22.57 5.68
C THR A 663 -15.97 -21.74 6.76
N HIS A 664 -16.53 -20.56 7.04
CA HIS A 664 -15.95 -19.58 7.95
C HIS A 664 -17.04 -18.88 8.76
N ILE A 665 -16.67 -18.36 9.92
CA ILE A 665 -17.55 -17.59 10.79
C ILE A 665 -16.85 -16.25 11.11
N GLU A 666 -17.61 -15.16 11.06
CA GLU A 666 -17.13 -13.84 11.44
C GLU A 666 -16.68 -13.83 12.91
N ILE A 667 -15.57 -13.15 13.19
CA ILE A 667 -15.09 -13.01 14.57
C ILE A 667 -16.01 -12.06 15.33
N GLU A 668 -16.18 -10.85 14.81
CA GLU A 668 -17.02 -9.80 15.38
C GLU A 668 -17.59 -8.89 14.26
N PRO A 669 -18.91 -8.84 14.04
CA PRO A 669 -19.51 -8.09 12.93
C PRO A 669 -19.27 -6.57 12.96
N PHE A 670 -19.09 -5.98 14.14
CA PHE A 670 -18.86 -4.53 14.26
C PHE A 670 -17.51 -4.09 13.69
N THR A 671 -16.58 -5.02 13.45
CA THR A 671 -15.24 -4.71 12.91
C THR A 671 -15.27 -4.26 11.44
N ILE A 672 -16.41 -4.39 10.76
CA ILE A 672 -16.67 -3.76 9.45
C ILE A 672 -16.53 -2.23 9.49
N LEU A 673 -16.78 -1.63 10.65
CA LEU A 673 -16.61 -0.20 10.88
C LEU A 673 -15.14 0.10 11.19
N GLY A 674 -14.64 1.20 10.63
CA GLY A 674 -13.30 1.72 10.94
C GLY A 674 -13.25 2.45 12.29
N VAL A 675 -12.06 2.98 12.64
CA VAL A 675 -11.78 3.66 13.91
C VAL A 675 -12.76 4.82 14.18
N CYS A 676 -12.96 5.72 13.21
CA CYS A 676 -13.80 6.89 13.40
C CYS A 676 -15.30 6.55 13.46
N ALA A 677 -15.74 5.60 12.64
CA ALA A 677 -17.12 5.13 12.64
C ALA A 677 -17.47 4.35 13.93
N GLY A 678 -16.48 3.66 14.51
CA GLY A 678 -16.64 2.95 15.78
C GLY A 678 -16.87 3.85 17.00
N LEU A 679 -16.72 5.18 16.88
CA LEU A 679 -17.06 6.13 17.93
C LEU A 679 -18.56 6.37 18.06
N ILE A 680 -19.33 6.03 17.01
CA ILE A 680 -20.76 6.31 16.96
C ILE A 680 -21.47 5.27 17.83
N PRO A 681 -22.22 5.68 18.87
CA PRO A 681 -23.09 4.76 19.59
C PRO A 681 -24.26 4.34 18.70
N PHE A 682 -24.61 3.05 18.72
CA PHE A 682 -25.75 2.49 17.99
C PHE A 682 -25.85 2.91 16.50
N PRO A 683 -24.77 2.75 15.69
CA PRO A 683 -24.73 3.27 14.32
C PRO A 683 -25.76 2.62 13.39
N HIS A 684 -26.26 1.44 13.74
CA HIS A 684 -27.29 0.69 13.01
C HIS A 684 -28.70 1.28 13.14
N HIS A 685 -28.95 2.16 14.12
CA HIS A 685 -30.21 2.89 14.26
C HIS A 685 -30.21 4.24 13.50
N ASN A 686 -29.06 4.63 12.93
CA ASN A 686 -28.91 5.88 12.20
C ASN A 686 -29.02 5.65 10.69
N GLN A 687 -29.51 6.66 9.98
CA GLN A 687 -29.38 6.70 8.53
C GLN A 687 -27.91 6.85 8.14
N SER A 688 -27.47 6.11 7.10
CA SER A 688 -26.07 6.09 6.63
C SER A 688 -25.41 7.49 6.49
N PRO A 689 -26.04 8.52 5.89
CA PRO A 689 -25.42 9.85 5.78
C PRO A 689 -25.07 10.49 7.12
N ARG A 690 -25.86 10.26 8.17
CA ARG A 690 -25.59 10.79 9.52
C ARG A 690 -24.32 10.18 10.11
N ASN A 691 -24.10 8.90 9.87
CA ASN A 691 -22.87 8.23 10.28
C ASN A 691 -21.66 8.79 9.54
N THR A 692 -21.78 9.04 8.23
CA THR A 692 -20.74 9.67 7.42
C THR A 692 -20.39 11.08 7.92
N TYR A 693 -21.39 11.89 8.25
CA TYR A 693 -21.18 13.22 8.83
C TYR A 693 -20.44 13.14 10.16
N GLN A 694 -20.84 12.25 11.06
CA GLN A 694 -20.16 12.09 12.34
C GLN A 694 -18.70 11.63 12.18
N CYS A 695 -18.39 10.78 11.19
CA CYS A 695 -17.01 10.38 10.91
C CYS A 695 -16.13 11.58 10.49
N ALA A 696 -16.68 12.51 9.70
CA ALA A 696 -15.98 13.73 9.30
C ALA A 696 -15.85 14.74 10.45
N MET A 697 -16.93 14.97 11.19
CA MET A 697 -16.97 15.94 12.30
C MET A 697 -16.16 15.47 13.52
N GLY A 698 -16.17 14.17 13.83
CA GLY A 698 -15.40 13.59 14.93
C GLY A 698 -13.89 13.79 14.79
N LYS A 699 -13.38 13.94 13.55
CA LYS A 699 -11.97 14.27 13.27
C LYS A 699 -11.62 15.73 13.59
N GLN A 700 -12.60 16.61 13.75
CA GLN A 700 -12.39 18.03 14.04
C GLN A 700 -12.73 18.39 15.49
N ALA A 701 -13.30 17.46 16.25
CA ALA A 701 -13.65 17.66 17.65
C ALA A 701 -12.43 18.06 18.49
N MET A 702 -12.61 19.07 19.35
CA MET A 702 -11.57 19.51 20.27
C MET A 702 -11.44 18.54 21.44
N GLY A 703 -10.22 18.28 21.89
CA GLY A 703 -9.99 17.32 22.96
C GLY A 703 -8.55 17.31 23.44
N ASN A 704 -8.19 16.25 24.14
CA ASN A 704 -6.80 15.96 24.41
C ASN A 704 -6.17 15.25 23.21
N ILE A 705 -4.98 15.71 22.81
CA ILE A 705 -4.29 15.17 21.63
C ILE A 705 -3.34 14.05 22.05
N ALA A 706 -2.55 14.31 23.10
CA ALA A 706 -1.54 13.41 23.62
C ALA A 706 -1.12 13.85 25.04
N TYR A 707 -0.48 12.98 25.82
CA TYR A 707 0.00 13.33 27.16
C TYR A 707 1.09 14.42 27.16
N ASN A 708 1.89 14.51 26.09
CA ASN A 708 2.94 15.52 25.93
C ASN A 708 2.44 16.84 25.29
N GLN A 709 1.13 17.07 25.22
CA GLN A 709 0.53 18.23 24.53
C GLN A 709 0.99 19.60 25.05
N LEU A 710 1.42 19.71 26.32
CA LEU A 710 1.90 20.97 26.92
C LEU A 710 3.40 21.22 26.66
N CYS A 711 4.19 20.16 26.48
CA CYS A 711 5.62 20.27 26.18
C CYS A 711 5.88 20.42 24.67
N ARG A 712 4.84 20.30 23.85
CA ARG A 712 4.92 20.26 22.40
C ARG A 712 4.60 21.63 21.79
N MET A 713 5.35 22.02 20.77
CA MET A 713 5.12 23.26 20.01
C MET A 713 4.67 22.96 18.58
N ASP A 714 3.35 22.92 18.34
CA ASP A 714 2.77 22.84 17.00
C ASP A 714 2.25 24.20 16.52
N THR A 715 2.00 24.33 15.22
CA THR A 715 1.43 25.54 14.61
C THR A 715 0.10 25.95 15.25
N LEU A 716 -0.77 24.98 15.52
CA LEU A 716 -2.09 25.20 16.08
C LEU A 716 -2.51 23.97 16.90
N LEU A 717 -2.92 24.18 18.15
CA LEU A 717 -3.49 23.14 19.01
C LEU A 717 -4.80 23.63 19.63
N TYR A 718 -5.81 22.77 19.59
CA TYR A 718 -7.10 22.96 20.24
C TYR A 718 -7.23 22.00 21.40
N LEU A 719 -7.22 22.54 22.61
CA LEU A 719 -7.37 21.75 23.82
C LEU A 719 -8.68 22.08 24.52
N LEU A 720 -9.34 21.07 25.08
CA LEU A 720 -10.49 21.25 25.94
C LEU A 720 -10.01 21.27 27.39
N VAL A 721 -10.52 22.20 28.22
CA VAL A 721 -10.06 22.35 29.61
C VAL A 721 -10.56 21.20 30.49
N TYR A 722 -11.82 20.82 30.34
CA TYR A 722 -12.45 19.76 31.14
C TYR A 722 -13.04 18.67 30.23
N PRO A 723 -12.21 17.87 29.53
CA PRO A 723 -12.69 16.75 28.75
C PRO A 723 -13.26 15.67 29.69
N GLN A 724 -14.37 15.07 29.28
CA GLN A 724 -15.03 13.99 30.00
C GLN A 724 -15.03 12.71 29.18
N ARG A 725 -15.05 11.57 29.86
CA ARG A 725 -15.28 10.28 29.22
C ARG A 725 -16.73 10.21 28.73
N PRO A 726 -16.99 9.69 27.51
CA PRO A 726 -18.35 9.43 27.06
C PRO A 726 -19.07 8.48 28.02
N LEU A 727 -20.32 8.78 28.38
CA LEU A 727 -21.13 7.89 29.24
C LEU A 727 -21.48 6.57 28.53
N LEU A 728 -21.77 6.65 27.24
CA LEU A 728 -22.04 5.50 26.39
C LEU A 728 -20.78 5.18 25.57
N THR A 729 -20.13 4.07 25.88
CA THR A 729 -18.92 3.62 25.19
C THR A 729 -19.21 2.45 24.26
N THR A 730 -18.57 2.46 23.10
CA THR A 730 -18.47 1.29 22.23
C THR A 730 -17.22 0.50 22.59
N LYS A 731 -17.20 -0.80 22.28
CA LYS A 731 -16.00 -1.63 22.42
C LYS A 731 -14.81 -1.04 21.64
N THR A 732 -15.06 -0.39 20.49
CA THR A 732 -14.02 0.25 19.68
C THR A 732 -13.36 1.44 20.38
N ILE A 733 -14.11 2.24 21.17
CA ILE A 733 -13.56 3.35 21.95
C ILE A 733 -12.49 2.86 22.94
N GLU A 734 -12.76 1.73 23.59
CA GLU A 734 -11.86 1.11 24.58
C GLU A 734 -10.62 0.52 23.91
N LEU A 735 -10.79 -0.15 22.76
CA LEU A 735 -9.67 -0.71 21.99
C LEU A 735 -8.69 0.36 21.48
N VAL A 736 -9.22 1.52 21.10
CA VAL A 736 -8.42 2.65 20.58
C VAL A 736 -7.78 3.46 21.72
N GLY A 737 -8.25 3.31 22.96
CA GLY A 737 -7.81 4.12 24.10
C GLY A 737 -8.33 5.57 24.06
N PHE A 738 -9.43 5.81 23.35
CA PHE A 738 -10.05 7.13 23.27
C PHE A 738 -10.75 7.54 24.59
N ASP A 739 -11.10 6.55 25.42
CA ASP A 739 -11.59 6.77 26.78
C ASP A 739 -10.55 7.45 27.69
N LYS A 740 -9.26 7.21 27.46
CA LYS A 740 -8.15 7.87 28.18
C LYS A 740 -7.90 9.30 27.71
N LEU A 741 -8.14 9.57 26.43
CA LEU A 741 -7.94 10.86 25.78
C LEU A 741 -9.30 11.39 25.28
N GLY A 742 -10.17 11.76 26.24
CA GLY A 742 -11.51 12.26 25.93
C GLY A 742 -11.48 13.52 25.04
N ALA A 743 -12.43 13.60 24.10
CA ALA A 743 -12.56 14.74 23.18
C ALA A 743 -13.96 15.37 23.18
N GLY A 744 -14.58 15.47 24.36
CA GLY A 744 -15.89 16.10 24.51
C GLY A 744 -16.29 16.29 25.98
N GLN A 745 -17.49 16.82 26.19
CA GLN A 745 -18.15 16.96 27.49
C GLN A 745 -19.55 16.35 27.40
N ASN A 746 -19.98 15.65 28.44
CA ASN A 746 -21.36 15.19 28.53
C ASN A 746 -22.25 16.39 28.86
N ALA A 747 -23.34 16.54 28.11
CA ALA A 747 -24.29 17.63 28.27
C ALA A 747 -25.67 17.09 28.65
N THR A 748 -26.36 17.76 29.57
CA THR A 748 -27.78 17.52 29.82
C THR A 748 -28.59 18.20 28.73
N VAL A 749 -29.20 17.42 27.84
CA VAL A 749 -29.96 17.93 26.69
C VAL A 749 -31.47 17.80 26.98
N ALA A 750 -32.21 18.89 26.81
CA ALA A 750 -33.66 18.90 26.83
C ALA A 750 -34.16 19.08 25.39
N VAL A 751 -34.97 18.14 24.90
CA VAL A 751 -35.58 18.23 23.56
C VAL A 751 -36.92 18.93 23.69
N MET A 752 -36.93 20.23 23.43
CA MET A 752 -38.13 21.07 23.48
C MET A 752 -38.00 22.25 22.52
N SER A 753 -39.11 22.79 22.05
CA SER A 753 -39.11 24.06 21.32
C SER A 753 -39.07 25.22 22.31
N TYR A 754 -38.04 26.06 22.23
CA TYR A 754 -37.83 27.17 23.16
C TYR A 754 -37.32 28.43 22.46
N SER A 755 -37.92 29.57 22.81
CA SER A 755 -37.57 30.94 22.36
C SER A 755 -37.55 31.22 20.85
N GLY A 756 -37.77 30.21 19.99
CA GLY A 756 -37.75 30.35 18.52
C GLY A 756 -36.36 30.53 17.92
N TYR A 757 -35.30 30.44 18.73
CA TYR A 757 -33.90 30.51 18.32
C TYR A 757 -33.26 29.12 18.13
N ASP A 758 -34.10 28.09 18.04
CA ASP A 758 -33.78 26.67 17.88
C ASP A 758 -34.24 26.13 16.51
N ILE A 759 -34.53 27.03 15.57
CA ILE A 759 -34.89 26.71 14.18
C ILE A 759 -33.62 26.41 13.37
N GLU A 760 -33.69 25.52 12.38
CA GLU A 760 -32.59 25.18 11.45
C GLU A 760 -31.28 24.75 12.15
N ASP A 761 -31.35 23.70 12.98
CA ASP A 761 -30.22 23.09 13.71
C ASP A 761 -29.52 24.03 14.73
N ALA A 762 -30.12 25.18 15.04
CA ALA A 762 -29.63 26.07 16.09
C ALA A 762 -29.81 25.46 17.49
N ILE A 763 -28.85 25.73 18.39
CA ILE A 763 -28.85 25.20 19.75
C ILE A 763 -28.84 26.35 20.75
N VAL A 764 -29.82 26.38 21.65
CA VAL A 764 -29.86 27.32 22.78
C VAL A 764 -29.02 26.75 23.93
N MET A 765 -27.99 27.48 24.35
CA MET A 765 -27.09 27.07 25.44
C MET A 765 -27.40 27.80 26.75
N ASN A 766 -27.26 27.11 27.89
CA ASN A 766 -27.41 27.71 29.20
C ASN A 766 -26.16 28.53 29.59
N LYS A 767 -26.31 29.85 29.68
CA LYS A 767 -25.24 30.77 30.07
C LYS A 767 -24.55 30.40 31.38
N ALA A 768 -25.30 30.00 32.41
CA ALA A 768 -24.73 29.64 33.70
C ALA A 768 -23.80 28.41 33.60
N SER A 769 -24.02 27.52 32.62
CA SER A 769 -23.12 26.38 32.38
C SER A 769 -21.84 26.81 31.67
N LEU A 770 -21.93 27.75 30.74
CA LEU A 770 -20.76 28.35 30.07
C LEU A 770 -19.88 29.10 31.08
N ASP A 771 -20.48 29.90 31.96
CA ASP A 771 -19.77 30.64 33.01
C ASP A 771 -19.02 29.70 33.98
N ARG A 772 -19.56 28.50 34.20
CA ARG A 772 -18.91 27.43 35.00
C ARG A 772 -17.82 26.66 34.24
N GLY A 773 -17.66 26.88 32.94
CA GLY A 773 -16.59 26.30 32.12
C GLY A 773 -17.02 25.21 31.13
N PHE A 774 -18.32 25.03 30.88
CA PHE A 774 -18.80 24.17 29.79
C PHE A 774 -18.28 24.70 28.45
N GLY A 775 -17.69 23.83 27.62
CA GLY A 775 -17.13 24.15 26.31
C GLY A 775 -15.86 25.01 26.33
N ARG A 776 -15.23 25.26 27.49
CA ARG A 776 -14.04 26.11 27.56
C ARG A 776 -12.85 25.46 26.86
N CYS A 777 -12.31 26.14 25.85
CA CYS A 777 -11.18 25.70 25.04
C CYS A 777 -9.94 26.59 25.20
N ILE A 778 -8.77 26.02 24.92
CA ILE A 778 -7.48 26.71 24.84
C ILE A 778 -6.97 26.55 23.41
N VAL A 779 -6.65 27.69 22.77
CA VAL A 779 -6.05 27.72 21.43
C VAL A 779 -4.60 28.13 21.57
N MET A 780 -3.67 27.22 21.28
CA MET A 780 -2.23 27.51 21.28
C MET A 780 -1.75 27.70 19.84
N LYS A 781 -0.96 28.76 19.61
CA LYS A 781 -0.37 29.08 18.30
C LYS A 781 1.14 29.27 18.44
N LYS A 782 1.93 28.65 17.57
CA LYS A 782 3.38 28.83 17.50
C LYS A 782 3.73 30.04 16.63
N SER A 783 4.60 30.89 17.15
CA SER A 783 5.31 31.94 16.40
C SER A 783 6.81 31.68 16.52
N SER A 784 7.52 31.62 15.40
CA SER A 784 8.96 31.35 15.36
C SER A 784 9.69 32.44 14.58
N ALA A 785 10.86 32.83 15.06
CA ALA A 785 11.80 33.71 14.37
C ALA A 785 13.12 32.96 14.18
N VAL A 786 13.67 33.00 12.97
CA VAL A 786 14.94 32.34 12.63
C VAL A 786 15.98 33.42 12.41
N ASN A 787 17.10 33.33 13.14
CA ASN A 787 18.25 34.19 12.87
C ASN A 787 19.02 33.62 11.68
N GLN A 788 19.00 34.32 10.54
CA GLN A 788 19.75 33.90 9.36
C GLN A 788 21.17 34.44 9.43
N SER A 789 22.12 33.59 9.06
CA SER A 789 23.48 33.99 8.74
C SER A 789 23.61 34.08 7.23
N TYR A 790 24.08 35.21 6.74
CA TYR A 790 24.23 35.49 5.32
C TYR A 790 25.67 35.20 4.86
N GLU A 791 25.84 34.96 3.56
CA GLU A 791 27.16 34.62 2.98
C GLU A 791 28.21 35.73 3.12
N ASN A 792 27.77 36.98 3.30
CA ASN A 792 28.64 38.13 3.57
C ASN A 792 29.15 38.20 5.02
N GLY A 793 28.83 37.20 5.86
CA GLY A 793 29.18 37.17 7.28
C GLY A 793 28.26 38.01 8.18
N ALA A 794 27.23 38.65 7.64
CA ALA A 794 26.19 39.28 8.44
C ALA A 794 25.31 38.22 9.11
N SER A 795 24.78 38.52 10.29
CA SER A 795 23.82 37.67 10.99
C SER A 795 22.69 38.51 11.57
N ASP A 796 21.48 37.98 11.49
CA ASP A 796 20.33 38.58 12.15
C ASP A 796 20.51 38.55 13.67
N ARG A 797 20.04 39.61 14.35
CA ARG A 797 20.03 39.70 15.81
C ARG A 797 18.65 40.11 16.30
N ILE A 798 18.08 39.31 17.21
CA ILE A 798 16.82 39.66 17.87
C ILE A 798 17.13 40.69 18.95
N LEU A 799 16.75 41.94 18.67
CA LEU A 799 16.94 43.07 19.57
C LEU A 799 15.58 43.66 19.98
N ARG A 800 15.53 44.26 21.16
CA ARG A 800 14.37 45.05 21.59
C ARG A 800 14.13 46.19 20.59
N PRO A 801 12.89 46.44 20.16
CA PRO A 801 12.59 47.59 19.30
C PRO A 801 12.96 48.90 20.01
N ARG A 802 13.79 49.72 19.36
CA ARG A 802 14.26 51.01 19.90
C ARG A 802 13.31 52.14 19.52
N ARG A 803 13.01 53.01 20.48
CA ARG A 803 12.34 54.30 20.24
C ARG A 803 13.35 55.31 19.68
N GLY A 804 12.86 56.30 18.94
CA GLY A 804 13.59 57.08 17.92
C GLY A 804 14.98 57.62 18.26
N GLU A 805 15.31 57.89 19.53
CA GLU A 805 16.57 58.53 19.94
C GLU A 805 17.75 57.56 20.14
N GLU A 806 17.52 56.23 20.24
CA GLU A 806 18.58 55.23 20.45
C GLU A 806 19.07 54.53 19.15
N ARG A 807 18.51 54.89 17.99
CA ARG A 807 18.88 54.26 16.70
C ARG A 807 20.29 54.65 16.24
N GLU A 808 20.75 55.87 16.53
CA GLU A 808 22.02 56.39 16.01
C GLU A 808 23.25 55.88 16.78
N ARG A 809 23.12 55.51 18.06
CA ARG A 809 24.28 55.19 18.92
C ARG A 809 24.96 53.84 18.66
N VAL A 810 24.34 52.91 17.92
CA VAL A 810 24.91 51.55 17.73
C VAL A 810 25.50 51.29 16.35
N ILE A 811 25.28 52.18 15.39
CA ILE A 811 25.97 52.10 14.10
C ILE A 811 27.49 52.38 14.28
N ASN A 812 27.90 53.01 15.39
CA ASN A 812 29.27 53.51 15.60
C ASN A 812 30.08 52.87 16.75
N SER A 813 29.74 51.68 17.27
CA SER A 813 30.59 51.03 18.30
C SER A 813 31.19 49.70 17.82
N PRO A 814 32.52 49.64 17.58
CA PRO A 814 33.21 48.37 17.44
C PRO A 814 33.59 47.83 18.83
N HIS A 815 33.42 46.51 19.00
CA HIS A 815 34.03 45.68 20.06
C HIS A 815 33.94 46.16 21.52
N LYS A 816 32.95 45.63 22.27
CA LYS A 816 33.20 45.18 23.66
C LYS A 816 32.48 43.87 23.94
N THR A 817 33.27 42.81 24.00
CA THR A 817 33.00 41.54 24.65
C THR A 817 32.90 41.73 26.17
N SER A 818 31.74 41.45 26.74
CA SER A 818 31.63 40.99 28.12
C SER A 818 30.33 40.19 28.28
N PHE A 819 30.45 38.87 28.25
CA PHE A 819 29.41 37.96 28.69
C PHE A 819 29.23 38.13 30.21
N SER A 820 28.03 38.51 30.65
CA SER A 820 27.53 38.15 31.98
C SER A 820 26.29 37.29 31.77
N SER A 821 26.47 36.00 32.04
CA SER A 821 25.42 35.00 32.16
C SER A 821 24.49 35.39 33.30
N ASN A 822 23.22 35.66 32.98
CA ASN A 822 22.10 35.44 33.89
C ASN A 822 20.91 34.99 33.05
N LEU A 823 20.78 33.67 32.95
CA LEU A 823 19.56 33.01 32.52
C LEU A 823 18.49 33.28 33.59
N PHE A 824 17.49 34.09 33.26
CA PHE A 824 16.20 34.02 33.94
C PHE A 824 15.26 33.22 33.03
N LEU A 825 14.98 31.99 33.46
CA LEU A 825 13.85 31.19 33.00
C LEU A 825 12.56 31.83 33.54
N HIS A 826 11.61 32.10 32.64
CA HIS A 826 10.19 32.14 32.95
C HIS A 826 9.44 31.36 31.88
#